data_AF-A0A1C6QXR6-F1
#
_entry.id   AF-A0A1C6QXR6-F1
#
_cell.length_a   1.000
_cell.length_b   1.000
_cell.length_c   1.000
_cell.angle_alpha   90.00
_cell.angle_beta   90.00
_cell.angle_gamma   90.00
#
_symmetry.space_group_name_H-M   'P 1'
#
loop_
_entity.id
_entity.type
_entity.pdbx_description
1 polymer ?
#
loop_
_entity_poly.entity_id
_entity_poly.type
_entity_poly.pdbx_seq_one_letter_code
_entity_poly.pdbx_strand_id
1 'polypeptide(L)'
;INGLKAAFRELYEESGAVVEEAHCGVGSVKTNIGHLELAAGVAGVIKVLLQMRHRTLVKSLHCDTVNPYIDLDGSPFHLVRERQPWPALRDAEGRELPRRAGVSSFGFGGVNAHVVLEEYVPRPAPEPDRAPTASVPVVLSASHPDVLCELAARWVDVLGRGDYDDTDMASIAYVTQTGRTPLAERLACLVRTTGELREALESWLRGEPTADVYRGTVPRGVELPEAPAGFGPHDDHATPGRNDWAALLQAWVNGAPLDWERLRTGRRPRRIALPTYPFRLRRYWVDTTRPANGNRPAALHPLVHTNASDLDEHRYTSHFTGREFYLADHRVQARVMETVSGWRPGRRPTASGSRADAVPVLPAVAYLEMARAAAVQAAGGDERGWSLKLASWLRPLTVEQPTDVHTALTTRAGGGLSYEVYAVNEDGERVPFGRGQLRRGTAAPAERLDLASLRAQCDGPVLDAETCYARFTGIGMTYGPALRGIERLHTGSRQSVARLKLPAAASRESGYVLNPAMLDAALQATVGLFVDAPGTPRTALPFALGELEVLRPAPDTGWVVVRFAEDDHVGAVRRLDLDLCDDDGEVCVRLRGFSVRTLGGEPDGDSEPTRPAEQAPEPPAVSDDAHLLELIEAIGRREMSADEFKRSLA
;
A
#
# COMPACT_ATOMS: atom_id res chain seq x y z
N ILE A 1 -20.50 -5.52 29.94
CA ILE A 1 -21.30 -6.54 30.68
C ILE A 1 -21.66 -6.04 32.07
N ASN A 2 -20.69 -5.59 32.89
CA ASN A 2 -20.99 -5.07 34.24
C ASN A 2 -22.05 -3.96 34.29
N GLY A 3 -22.04 -3.02 33.34
CA GLY A 3 -23.11 -2.01 33.23
C GLY A 3 -24.51 -2.61 32.97
N LEU A 4 -24.61 -3.68 32.17
CA LEU A 4 -25.88 -4.39 31.96
C LEU A 4 -26.31 -5.18 33.21
N LYS A 5 -25.35 -5.80 33.92
CA LYS A 5 -25.61 -6.46 35.22
C LYS A 5 -26.17 -5.47 36.25
N ALA A 6 -25.63 -4.25 36.30
CA ALA A 6 -26.12 -3.20 37.19
C ALA A 6 -27.55 -2.78 36.84
N ALA A 7 -27.82 -2.48 35.57
CA ALA A 7 -29.16 -2.07 35.11
C ALA A 7 -30.23 -3.15 35.35
N PHE A 8 -29.92 -4.43 35.10
CA PHE A 8 -30.88 -5.51 35.35
C PHE A 8 -31.10 -5.76 36.84
N ARG A 9 -30.08 -5.56 37.69
CA ARG A 9 -30.24 -5.67 39.14
C ARG A 9 -31.23 -4.63 39.67
N GLU A 10 -31.06 -3.38 39.27
CA GLU A 10 -31.97 -2.28 39.61
C GLU A 10 -33.40 -2.58 39.12
N LEU A 11 -33.56 -3.05 37.88
CA LEU A 11 -34.86 -3.46 37.34
C LEU A 11 -35.53 -4.58 38.16
N TYR A 12 -34.77 -5.58 38.61
CA TYR A 12 -35.30 -6.68 39.41
C TYR A 12 -35.67 -6.24 40.83
N GLU A 13 -34.86 -5.36 41.44
CA GLU A 13 -35.17 -4.73 42.73
C GLU A 13 -36.47 -3.92 42.66
N GLU A 14 -36.66 -3.12 41.61
CA GLU A 14 -37.88 -2.32 41.42
C GLU A 14 -39.14 -3.16 41.12
N SER A 15 -38.98 -4.24 40.36
CA SER A 15 -40.11 -5.11 39.97
C SER A 15 -40.44 -6.20 41.00
N GLY A 16 -39.59 -6.39 42.01
CA GLY A 16 -39.70 -7.49 42.97
C GLY A 16 -39.46 -8.88 42.37
N ALA A 17 -38.91 -8.95 41.15
CA ALA A 17 -38.60 -10.20 40.47
C ALA A 17 -37.24 -10.76 40.93
N VAL A 18 -37.09 -12.08 40.92
CA VAL A 18 -35.84 -12.76 41.29
C VAL A 18 -35.23 -13.42 40.06
N VAL A 19 -33.90 -13.34 39.93
CA VAL A 19 -33.17 -14.08 38.88
C VAL A 19 -33.06 -15.54 39.30
N GLU A 20 -33.97 -16.37 38.80
CA GLU A 20 -33.93 -17.82 39.05
C GLU A 20 -32.88 -18.51 38.15
N GLU A 21 -32.83 -18.17 36.86
CA GLU A 21 -31.90 -18.74 35.88
C GLU A 21 -31.45 -17.72 34.80
N ALA A 22 -30.30 -17.96 34.18
CA ALA A 22 -29.74 -17.12 33.13
C ALA A 22 -30.49 -17.29 31.79
N HIS A 23 -31.29 -16.31 31.42
CA HIS A 23 -32.23 -16.38 30.27
C HIS A 23 -31.90 -15.40 29.12
N CYS A 24 -30.95 -14.49 29.31
CA CYS A 24 -30.55 -13.48 28.33
C CYS A 24 -29.24 -13.86 27.62
N GLY A 25 -29.34 -14.25 26.35
CA GLY A 25 -28.16 -14.62 25.54
C GLY A 25 -27.30 -13.43 25.13
N VAL A 26 -25.99 -13.51 25.39
CA VAL A 26 -24.98 -12.53 25.00
C VAL A 26 -24.09 -13.11 23.90
N GLY A 27 -23.86 -12.34 22.83
CA GLY A 27 -22.93 -12.72 21.78
C GLY A 27 -22.60 -11.56 20.85
N SER A 28 -21.59 -11.75 19.99
CA SER A 28 -21.11 -10.69 19.10
C SER A 28 -20.85 -11.19 17.69
N VAL A 29 -21.31 -10.44 16.68
CA VAL A 29 -21.00 -10.73 15.26
C VAL A 29 -19.51 -10.57 14.95
N LYS A 30 -18.79 -9.79 15.76
CA LYS A 30 -17.35 -9.53 15.60
C LYS A 30 -16.51 -10.81 15.66
N THR A 31 -17.03 -11.83 16.36
CA THR A 31 -16.39 -13.15 16.43
C THR A 31 -16.43 -13.90 15.11
N ASN A 32 -17.33 -13.54 14.18
CA ASN A 32 -17.49 -14.19 12.88
C ASN A 32 -16.77 -13.43 11.75
N ILE A 33 -16.81 -12.10 11.77
CA ILE A 33 -16.38 -11.24 10.65
C ILE A 33 -15.33 -10.20 11.03
N GLY A 34 -14.77 -10.31 12.24
CA GLY A 34 -13.84 -9.33 12.79
C GLY A 34 -14.51 -8.04 13.27
N HIS A 35 -13.69 -7.12 13.78
CA HIS A 35 -14.15 -5.81 14.23
C HIS A 35 -14.21 -4.83 13.04
N LEU A 36 -15.41 -4.54 12.52
CA LEU A 36 -15.61 -3.68 11.36
C LEU A 36 -15.52 -2.17 11.67
N GLU A 37 -14.85 -1.79 12.76
CA GLU A 37 -14.71 -0.42 13.25
C GLU A 37 -16.01 0.39 13.20
N LEU A 38 -16.10 1.36 12.29
CA LEU A 38 -17.25 2.23 12.10
C LEU A 38 -18.55 1.47 11.76
N ALA A 39 -18.44 0.32 11.09
CA ALA A 39 -19.58 -0.53 10.72
C ALA A 39 -19.90 -1.60 11.78
N ALA A 40 -19.16 -1.67 12.89
CA ALA A 40 -19.32 -2.72 13.88
C ALA A 40 -20.69 -2.67 14.60
N GLY A 41 -21.29 -1.49 14.73
CA GLY A 41 -22.62 -1.30 15.30
C GLY A 41 -23.73 -1.85 14.38
N VAL A 42 -23.74 -1.41 13.11
CA VAL A 42 -24.75 -1.87 12.13
C VAL A 42 -24.65 -3.37 11.84
N ALA A 43 -23.44 -3.94 11.87
CA ALA A 43 -23.26 -5.39 11.78
C ALA A 43 -23.95 -6.13 12.93
N GLY A 44 -23.90 -5.58 14.14
CA GLY A 44 -24.63 -6.11 15.30
C GLY A 44 -26.14 -6.03 15.14
N VAL A 45 -26.66 -4.92 14.62
CA VAL A 45 -28.08 -4.74 14.28
C VAL A 45 -28.54 -5.77 13.24
N ILE A 46 -27.78 -5.94 12.15
CA ILE A 46 -28.09 -6.91 11.10
C ILE A 46 -28.14 -8.33 11.66
N LYS A 47 -27.17 -8.71 12.50
CA LYS A 47 -27.19 -10.00 13.20
C LYS A 47 -28.52 -10.19 13.94
N VAL A 48 -28.91 -9.24 14.78
CA VAL A 48 -30.14 -9.34 15.57
C VAL A 48 -31.39 -9.42 14.69
N LEU A 49 -31.50 -8.60 13.64
CA LEU A 49 -32.64 -8.64 12.71
C LEU A 49 -32.77 -10.01 12.02
N LEU A 50 -31.65 -10.61 11.62
CA LEU A 50 -31.64 -11.96 11.07
C LEU A 50 -32.03 -13.01 12.12
N GLN A 51 -31.54 -12.88 13.37
CA GLN A 51 -31.92 -13.78 14.47
C GLN A 51 -33.42 -13.70 14.78
N MET A 52 -34.03 -12.51 14.74
CA MET A 52 -35.48 -12.33 14.89
C MET A 52 -36.23 -12.98 13.72
N ARG A 53 -35.83 -12.69 12.48
CA ARG A 53 -36.44 -13.26 11.27
C ARG A 53 -36.43 -14.79 11.28
N HIS A 54 -35.32 -15.38 11.70
CA HIS A 54 -35.15 -16.84 11.76
C HIS A 54 -35.51 -17.45 13.12
N ARG A 55 -35.98 -16.64 14.09
CA ARG A 55 -36.29 -17.05 15.46
C ARG A 55 -35.22 -17.96 16.06
N THR A 56 -33.95 -17.60 15.85
CA THR A 56 -32.78 -18.45 16.16
C THR A 56 -31.68 -17.60 16.77
N LEU A 57 -31.12 -18.04 17.90
CA LEU A 57 -29.88 -17.51 18.45
C LEU A 57 -28.68 -18.18 17.75
N VAL A 58 -27.69 -17.41 17.30
CA VAL A 58 -26.50 -17.93 16.62
C VAL A 58 -25.29 -17.91 17.54
N LYS A 59 -24.45 -18.95 17.42
CA LYS A 59 -23.20 -19.12 18.18
C LYS A 59 -22.31 -17.88 18.09
N SER A 60 -21.82 -17.43 19.23
CA SER A 60 -20.66 -16.54 19.32
C SER A 60 -19.40 -17.41 19.24
N LEU A 61 -18.50 -17.13 18.30
CA LEU A 61 -17.27 -17.90 18.12
C LEU A 61 -16.20 -17.48 19.14
N HIS A 62 -15.18 -18.32 19.30
CA HIS A 62 -13.98 -18.04 20.12
C HIS A 62 -14.28 -17.69 21.59
N CYS A 63 -15.31 -18.31 22.18
CA CYS A 63 -15.72 -18.07 23.57
C CYS A 63 -15.88 -19.35 24.40
N ASP A 64 -15.17 -20.42 24.04
CA ASP A 64 -15.21 -21.69 24.79
C ASP A 64 -14.64 -21.51 26.20
N THR A 65 -13.54 -20.75 26.31
CA THR A 65 -13.00 -20.27 27.60
C THR A 65 -13.49 -18.84 27.85
N VAL A 66 -14.18 -18.63 28.98
CA VAL A 66 -14.66 -17.30 29.37
C VAL A 66 -13.49 -16.47 29.91
N ASN A 67 -13.43 -15.20 29.54
CA ASN A 67 -12.44 -14.27 30.10
C ASN A 67 -12.66 -14.17 31.63
N PRO A 68 -11.64 -14.40 32.49
CA PRO A 68 -11.79 -14.36 33.95
C PRO A 68 -12.30 -13.03 34.52
N TYR A 69 -12.14 -11.93 33.80
CA TYR A 69 -12.67 -10.61 34.19
C TYR A 69 -14.16 -10.43 33.87
N ILE A 70 -14.78 -11.40 33.19
CA ILE A 70 -16.21 -11.42 32.88
C ILE A 70 -16.88 -12.45 33.80
N ASP A 71 -17.43 -11.95 34.90
CA ASP A 71 -18.26 -12.73 35.81
C ASP A 71 -19.74 -12.68 35.34
N LEU A 72 -20.31 -13.84 35.01
CA LEU A 72 -21.71 -14.00 34.61
C LEU A 72 -22.56 -14.70 35.68
N ASP A 73 -21.93 -15.20 36.75
CA ASP A 73 -22.62 -15.98 37.76
C ASP A 73 -23.62 -15.09 38.52
N GLY A 74 -24.79 -15.65 38.85
CA GLY A 74 -25.89 -14.92 39.48
C GLY A 74 -26.48 -13.78 38.66
N SER A 75 -26.20 -13.72 37.35
CA SER A 75 -26.74 -12.72 36.43
C SER A 75 -27.73 -13.35 35.45
N PRO A 76 -28.64 -12.57 34.83
CA PRO A 76 -29.56 -13.12 33.82
C PRO A 76 -28.83 -13.49 32.51
N PHE A 77 -27.52 -13.23 32.39
CA PHE A 77 -26.79 -13.34 31.13
C PHE A 77 -26.04 -14.66 30.98
N HIS A 78 -26.10 -15.26 29.79
CA HIS A 78 -25.26 -16.39 29.40
C HIS A 78 -24.63 -16.15 28.02
N LEU A 79 -23.47 -16.75 27.74
CA LEU A 79 -22.87 -16.69 26.40
C LEU A 79 -23.59 -17.68 25.46
N VAL A 80 -23.98 -17.21 24.27
CA VAL A 80 -24.59 -18.08 23.24
C VAL A 80 -23.51 -18.93 22.59
N ARG A 81 -23.26 -20.13 23.12
CA ARG A 81 -22.19 -21.05 22.68
C ARG A 81 -22.58 -21.93 21.50
N GLU A 82 -23.87 -22.08 21.24
CA GLU A 82 -24.40 -22.93 20.17
C GLU A 82 -25.55 -22.24 19.43
N ARG A 83 -25.84 -22.71 18.21
CA ARG A 83 -27.04 -22.29 17.49
C ARG A 83 -28.24 -22.95 18.16
N GLN A 84 -29.21 -22.15 18.59
CA GLN A 84 -30.38 -22.63 19.31
C GLN A 84 -31.65 -21.86 18.92
N PRO A 85 -32.85 -22.44 19.07
CA PRO A 85 -34.09 -21.68 18.92
C PRO A 85 -34.11 -20.45 19.82
N TRP A 86 -34.75 -19.38 19.36
CA TRP A 86 -35.03 -18.19 20.17
C TRP A 86 -36.53 -18.19 20.50
N PRO A 87 -36.96 -18.79 21.62
CA PRO A 87 -38.37 -18.80 22.00
C PRO A 87 -38.84 -17.38 22.32
N ALA A 88 -40.11 -17.10 21.99
CA ALA A 88 -40.77 -15.88 22.45
C ALA A 88 -41.12 -16.05 23.94
N LEU A 89 -40.91 -15.00 24.73
CA LEU A 89 -41.38 -15.00 26.12
C LEU A 89 -42.91 -14.95 26.14
N ARG A 90 -43.51 -15.37 27.25
CA ARG A 90 -44.96 -15.30 27.45
C ARG A 90 -45.28 -14.40 28.63
N ASP A 91 -46.36 -13.63 28.53
CA ASP A 91 -46.89 -12.89 29.68
C ASP A 91 -47.71 -13.80 30.62
N ALA A 92 -48.23 -13.22 31.71
CA ALA A 92 -49.03 -13.93 32.70
C ALA A 92 -50.31 -14.57 32.13
N GLU A 93 -50.82 -14.02 31.02
CA GLU A 93 -51.97 -14.56 30.28
C GLU A 93 -51.57 -15.59 29.21
N GLY A 94 -50.28 -15.96 29.15
CA GLY A 94 -49.75 -16.96 28.22
C GLY A 94 -49.56 -16.47 26.78
N ARG A 95 -49.70 -15.17 26.52
CA ARG A 95 -49.57 -14.57 25.18
C ARG A 95 -48.09 -14.38 24.84
N GLU A 96 -47.71 -14.72 23.61
CA GLU A 96 -46.35 -14.52 23.15
C GLU A 96 -46.00 -13.03 23.04
N LEU A 97 -44.95 -12.64 23.75
CA LEU A 97 -44.33 -11.34 23.69
C LEU A 97 -43.32 -11.30 22.54
N PRO A 98 -43.18 -10.16 21.84
CA PRO A 98 -42.21 -10.03 20.78
C PRO A 98 -40.79 -10.21 21.31
N ARG A 99 -39.91 -10.81 20.50
CA ARG A 99 -38.50 -10.95 20.84
C ARG A 99 -37.86 -9.57 20.93
N ARG A 100 -37.04 -9.36 21.95
CA ARG A 100 -36.31 -8.10 22.17
C ARG A 100 -34.83 -8.37 22.31
N ALA A 101 -34.01 -7.47 21.77
CA ALA A 101 -32.57 -7.53 21.93
C ALA A 101 -31.96 -6.13 22.02
N GLY A 102 -30.94 -6.00 22.87
CA GLY A 102 -30.07 -4.83 22.92
C GLY A 102 -28.86 -5.02 22.01
N VAL A 103 -28.47 -3.98 21.29
CA VAL A 103 -27.21 -3.91 20.54
C VAL A 103 -26.38 -2.77 21.09
N SER A 104 -25.21 -3.09 21.64
CA SER A 104 -24.24 -2.12 22.13
C SER A 104 -23.05 -1.97 21.18
N SER A 105 -22.61 -0.73 20.95
CA SER A 105 -21.38 -0.41 20.21
C SER A 105 -20.59 0.66 20.96
N PHE A 106 -19.29 0.43 21.13
CA PHE A 106 -18.41 1.29 21.93
C PHE A 106 -17.23 1.71 21.07
N GLY A 107 -17.08 3.02 20.84
CA GLY A 107 -15.95 3.60 20.13
C GLY A 107 -14.75 3.78 21.04
N PHE A 108 -13.53 3.65 20.50
CA PHE A 108 -12.29 3.78 21.27
C PHE A 108 -12.15 5.14 21.98
N GLY A 109 -12.75 6.20 21.45
CA GLY A 109 -12.79 7.53 22.06
C GLY A 109 -13.78 7.69 23.22
N GLY A 110 -14.42 6.61 23.67
CA GLY A 110 -15.37 6.60 24.79
C GLY A 110 -16.84 6.85 24.43
N VAL A 111 -17.15 7.05 23.14
CA VAL A 111 -18.53 7.19 22.66
C VAL A 111 -19.24 5.85 22.71
N ASN A 112 -20.37 5.79 23.41
CA ASN A 112 -21.16 4.58 23.60
C ASN A 112 -22.54 4.73 22.95
N ALA A 113 -22.97 3.73 22.20
CA ALA A 113 -24.33 3.65 21.66
C ALA A 113 -24.99 2.34 22.09
N HIS A 114 -26.26 2.41 22.48
CA HIS A 114 -27.09 1.25 22.79
C HIS A 114 -28.46 1.43 22.13
N VAL A 115 -28.92 0.42 21.40
CA VAL A 115 -30.26 0.39 20.81
C VAL A 115 -31.00 -0.85 21.25
N VAL A 116 -32.29 -0.69 21.54
CA VAL A 116 -33.20 -1.80 21.81
C VAL A 116 -34.04 -2.04 20.55
N LEU A 117 -34.05 -3.28 20.10
CA LEU A 117 -34.80 -3.74 18.93
C LEU A 117 -35.89 -4.70 19.40
N GLU A 118 -37.08 -4.58 18.81
CA GLU A 118 -38.22 -5.47 19.04
C GLU A 118 -38.65 -6.10 17.70
N GLU A 119 -38.99 -7.38 17.74
CA GLU A 119 -39.55 -8.12 16.60
C GLU A 119 -40.90 -7.51 16.18
N TYR A 120 -41.02 -7.18 14.90
CA TYR A 120 -42.30 -6.77 14.34
C TYR A 120 -43.23 -7.98 14.15
N VAL A 121 -44.31 -8.04 14.92
CA VAL A 121 -45.36 -9.06 14.79
C VAL A 121 -46.60 -8.41 14.16
N PRO A 122 -46.88 -8.65 12.86
CA PRO A 122 -47.99 -7.99 12.19
C PRO A 122 -49.35 -8.40 12.79
N ARG A 123 -50.23 -7.41 13.01
CA ARG A 123 -51.61 -7.59 13.49
C ARG A 123 -52.59 -6.77 12.62
N PRO A 124 -53.58 -7.41 11.94
CA PRO A 124 -53.78 -8.86 11.83
C PRO A 124 -52.64 -9.54 11.03
N ALA A 125 -52.50 -10.86 11.18
CA ALA A 125 -51.52 -11.62 10.40
C ALA A 125 -51.75 -11.35 8.90
N PRO A 126 -50.72 -11.06 8.12
CA PRO A 126 -50.89 -10.81 6.69
C PRO A 126 -51.37 -12.12 6.06
N GLU A 127 -52.60 -12.12 5.54
CA GLU A 127 -53.02 -13.20 4.64
C GLU A 127 -52.00 -13.32 3.51
N PRO A 128 -51.55 -14.54 3.16
CA PRO A 128 -50.67 -14.74 2.02
C PRO A 128 -51.33 -14.15 0.77
N ASP A 129 -50.50 -13.53 -0.08
CA ASP A 129 -50.97 -13.08 -1.39
C ASP A 129 -51.53 -14.30 -2.13
N ARG A 130 -52.62 -14.11 -2.89
CA ARG A 130 -53.15 -15.18 -3.74
C ARG A 130 -52.41 -15.16 -5.06
N ALA A 131 -52.21 -16.34 -5.64
CA ALA A 131 -51.71 -16.45 -7.01
C ALA A 131 -52.60 -15.62 -7.94
N PRO A 132 -52.01 -14.82 -8.85
CA PRO A 132 -52.79 -13.94 -9.72
C PRO A 132 -53.62 -14.75 -10.70
N THR A 133 -54.88 -14.33 -10.91
CA THR A 133 -55.80 -14.97 -11.87
C THR A 133 -55.55 -14.53 -13.31
N ALA A 134 -54.93 -13.36 -13.50
CA ALA A 134 -54.53 -12.80 -14.78
C ALA A 134 -53.00 -12.62 -14.82
N SER A 135 -52.43 -12.48 -16.02
CA SER A 135 -50.99 -12.19 -16.16
C SER A 135 -50.64 -10.84 -15.53
N VAL A 136 -49.48 -10.79 -14.88
CA VAL A 136 -48.93 -9.60 -14.24
C VAL A 136 -47.61 -9.19 -14.89
N PRO A 137 -47.33 -7.89 -15.02
CA PRO A 137 -46.07 -7.43 -15.59
C PRO A 137 -44.93 -7.53 -14.58
N VAL A 138 -43.88 -8.26 -14.93
CA VAL A 138 -42.62 -8.31 -14.17
C VAL A 138 -41.56 -7.54 -14.95
N VAL A 139 -40.91 -6.58 -14.30
CA VAL A 139 -39.99 -5.65 -14.98
C VAL A 139 -38.58 -5.72 -14.41
N LEU A 140 -37.59 -5.82 -15.28
CA LEU A 140 -36.17 -5.80 -14.92
C LEU A 140 -35.49 -4.65 -15.65
N SER A 141 -34.52 -4.01 -14.99
CA SER A 141 -33.71 -3.02 -15.66
C SER A 141 -32.27 -3.01 -15.15
N ALA A 142 -31.34 -2.69 -16.04
CA ALA A 142 -29.93 -2.55 -15.72
C ALA A 142 -29.28 -1.38 -16.44
N SER A 143 -28.10 -0.97 -15.96
CA SER A 143 -27.36 0.13 -16.56
C SER A 143 -26.67 -0.25 -17.88
N HIS A 144 -26.47 -1.54 -18.15
CA HIS A 144 -25.78 -2.06 -19.33
C HIS A 144 -26.34 -3.44 -19.72
N PRO A 145 -26.22 -3.86 -21.01
CA PRO A 145 -26.81 -5.10 -21.49
C PRO A 145 -26.26 -6.36 -20.80
N ASP A 146 -24.94 -6.41 -20.57
CA ASP A 146 -24.26 -7.49 -19.85
C ASP A 146 -24.82 -7.68 -18.43
N VAL A 147 -25.13 -6.57 -17.76
CA VAL A 147 -25.70 -6.58 -16.41
C VAL A 147 -27.15 -7.05 -16.40
N LEU A 148 -27.93 -6.70 -17.43
CA LEU A 148 -29.30 -7.17 -17.55
C LEU A 148 -29.33 -8.70 -17.74
N CYS A 149 -28.42 -9.23 -18.56
CA CYS A 149 -28.24 -10.67 -18.72
C CYS A 149 -27.87 -11.36 -17.41
N GLU A 150 -26.90 -10.82 -16.66
CA GLU A 150 -26.53 -11.38 -15.35
C GLU A 150 -27.69 -11.33 -14.35
N LEU A 151 -28.46 -10.23 -14.34
CA LEU A 151 -29.63 -10.10 -13.47
C LEU A 151 -30.70 -11.14 -13.83
N ALA A 152 -31.01 -11.32 -15.11
CA ALA A 152 -31.96 -12.35 -15.56
C ALA A 152 -31.48 -13.76 -15.22
N ALA A 153 -30.18 -14.05 -15.37
CA ALA A 153 -29.61 -15.34 -15.00
C ALA A 153 -29.75 -15.62 -13.48
N ARG A 154 -29.53 -14.61 -12.63
CA ARG A 154 -29.79 -14.72 -11.18
C ARG A 154 -31.26 -14.99 -10.87
N TRP A 155 -32.18 -14.41 -11.64
CA TRP A 155 -33.61 -14.68 -11.52
C TRP A 155 -33.96 -16.12 -11.91
N VAL A 156 -33.44 -16.61 -13.03
CA VAL A 156 -33.63 -18.00 -13.46
C VAL A 156 -33.15 -18.97 -12.37
N ASP A 157 -31.99 -18.70 -11.78
CA ASP A 157 -31.40 -19.52 -10.71
C ASP A 157 -32.26 -19.57 -9.44
N VAL A 158 -32.73 -18.44 -8.91
CA VAL A 158 -33.61 -18.42 -7.72
C VAL A 158 -34.99 -19.05 -7.99
N LEU A 159 -35.55 -18.84 -9.17
CA LEU A 159 -36.82 -19.46 -9.57
C LEU A 159 -36.64 -20.98 -9.72
N GLY A 160 -35.48 -21.41 -10.23
CA GLY A 160 -35.15 -22.83 -10.38
C GLY A 160 -34.88 -23.56 -9.07
N ARG A 161 -34.40 -22.86 -8.04
CA ARG A 161 -34.27 -23.40 -6.67
C ARG A 161 -35.60 -23.57 -5.94
N GLY A 162 -36.68 -22.96 -6.43
CA GLY A 162 -37.95 -22.91 -5.73
C GLY A 162 -37.94 -21.93 -4.54
N ASP A 163 -37.11 -20.88 -4.61
CA ASP A 163 -37.05 -19.85 -3.57
C ASP A 163 -38.36 -19.01 -3.52
N TYR A 164 -39.19 -19.11 -4.56
CA TYR A 164 -40.49 -18.44 -4.71
C TYR A 164 -41.53 -19.41 -5.30
N ASP A 165 -42.79 -19.21 -4.96
CA ASP A 165 -43.92 -19.94 -5.55
C ASP A 165 -44.93 -19.00 -6.24
N ASP A 166 -45.97 -19.56 -6.87
CA ASP A 166 -46.93 -18.78 -7.64
C ASP A 166 -47.75 -17.78 -6.79
N THR A 167 -47.81 -17.96 -5.47
CA THR A 167 -48.44 -16.98 -4.56
C THR A 167 -47.60 -15.72 -4.40
N ASP A 168 -46.30 -15.79 -4.67
CA ASP A 168 -45.39 -14.65 -4.62
C ASP A 168 -45.46 -13.77 -5.87
N MET A 169 -46.10 -14.19 -6.96
CA MET A 169 -46.08 -13.46 -8.23
C MET A 169 -46.60 -12.02 -8.13
N ALA A 170 -47.64 -11.78 -7.32
CA ALA A 170 -48.14 -10.43 -7.07
C ALA A 170 -47.10 -9.56 -6.35
N SER A 171 -46.39 -10.14 -5.38
CA SER A 171 -45.29 -9.49 -4.67
C SER A 171 -44.05 -9.28 -5.55
N ILE A 172 -43.69 -10.24 -6.40
CA ILE A 172 -42.59 -10.14 -7.38
C ILE A 172 -42.85 -8.98 -8.35
N ALA A 173 -44.03 -8.96 -8.98
CA ALA A 173 -44.44 -7.88 -9.86
C ALA A 173 -44.41 -6.54 -9.13
N TYR A 174 -45.00 -6.48 -7.93
CA TYR A 174 -45.05 -5.25 -7.14
C TYR A 174 -43.66 -4.67 -6.80
N VAL A 175 -42.74 -5.50 -6.30
CA VAL A 175 -41.39 -5.05 -5.91
C VAL A 175 -40.52 -4.72 -7.13
N THR A 176 -40.68 -5.43 -8.23
CA THR A 176 -39.95 -5.11 -9.47
C THR A 176 -40.39 -3.77 -10.07
N GLN A 177 -41.68 -3.47 -10.02
CA GLN A 177 -42.28 -2.23 -10.53
C GLN A 177 -41.99 -1.00 -9.65
N THR A 178 -42.14 -1.14 -8.32
CA THR A 178 -42.14 0.00 -7.39
C THR A 178 -40.91 0.07 -6.48
N GLY A 179 -40.19 -1.04 -6.33
CA GLY A 179 -39.07 -1.19 -5.40
C GLY A 179 -37.69 -0.98 -6.04
N ARG A 180 -37.62 -0.72 -7.35
CA ARG A 180 -36.38 -0.59 -8.10
C ARG A 180 -36.39 0.67 -8.96
N THR A 181 -35.26 1.36 -9.00
CA THR A 181 -35.06 2.48 -9.93
C THR A 181 -34.94 1.94 -11.36
N PRO A 182 -35.78 2.39 -12.32
CA PRO A 182 -35.68 1.96 -13.70
C PRO A 182 -34.40 2.52 -14.36
N LEU A 183 -33.60 1.65 -14.94
CA LEU A 183 -32.34 1.96 -15.62
C LEU A 183 -32.51 1.91 -17.16
N ALA A 184 -31.40 2.06 -17.88
CA ALA A 184 -31.40 2.26 -19.34
C ALA A 184 -31.80 1.01 -20.13
N GLU A 185 -31.24 -0.15 -19.79
CA GLU A 185 -31.62 -1.41 -20.40
C GLU A 185 -32.83 -1.97 -19.67
N ARG A 186 -33.93 -2.23 -20.39
CA ARG A 186 -35.20 -2.62 -19.81
C ARG A 186 -35.72 -3.91 -20.44
N LEU A 187 -36.24 -4.79 -19.60
CA LEU A 187 -36.90 -6.04 -19.96
C LEU A 187 -38.21 -6.11 -19.18
N ALA A 188 -39.30 -6.47 -19.84
CA ALA A 188 -40.59 -6.72 -19.20
C ALA A 188 -41.17 -8.05 -19.67
N CYS A 189 -41.74 -8.82 -18.76
CA CYS A 189 -42.42 -10.08 -19.04
C CYS A 189 -43.85 -9.99 -18.52
N LEU A 190 -44.85 -10.33 -19.34
CA LEU A 190 -46.23 -10.46 -18.90
C LEU A 190 -46.54 -11.93 -18.64
N VAL A 191 -46.58 -12.32 -17.36
CA VAL A 191 -46.56 -13.73 -16.92
C VAL A 191 -47.50 -13.95 -15.75
N ARG A 192 -47.97 -15.19 -15.56
CA ARG A 192 -48.92 -15.55 -14.48
C ARG A 192 -48.28 -16.40 -13.38
N THR A 193 -47.26 -17.19 -13.71
CA THR A 193 -46.61 -18.13 -12.79
C THR A 193 -45.10 -17.91 -12.72
N THR A 194 -44.49 -18.43 -11.67
CA THR A 194 -43.03 -18.44 -11.50
C THR A 194 -42.34 -19.27 -12.60
N GLY A 195 -42.98 -20.35 -13.04
CA GLY A 195 -42.54 -21.17 -14.17
C GLY A 195 -42.55 -20.40 -15.49
N GLU A 196 -43.65 -19.69 -15.80
CA GLU A 196 -43.75 -18.85 -17.00
C GLU A 196 -42.69 -17.73 -16.99
N LEU A 197 -42.44 -17.10 -15.83
CA LEU A 197 -41.38 -16.10 -15.69
C LEU A 197 -39.99 -16.69 -15.97
N ARG A 198 -39.72 -17.87 -15.42
CA ARG A 198 -38.44 -18.57 -15.63
C ARG A 198 -38.23 -18.89 -17.10
N GLU A 199 -39.21 -19.52 -17.75
CA GLU A 199 -39.15 -19.87 -19.17
C GLU A 199 -38.98 -18.65 -20.07
N ALA A 200 -39.67 -17.55 -19.75
CA ALA A 200 -39.53 -16.28 -20.47
C ALA A 200 -38.10 -15.73 -20.40
N LEU A 201 -37.50 -15.71 -19.21
CA LEU A 201 -36.13 -15.25 -19.00
C LEU A 201 -35.10 -16.19 -19.65
N GLU A 202 -35.26 -17.50 -19.54
CA GLU A 202 -34.39 -18.50 -20.17
C GLU A 202 -34.41 -18.40 -21.71
N SER A 203 -35.59 -18.19 -22.30
CA SER A 203 -35.76 -18.03 -23.75
C SER A 203 -35.15 -16.71 -24.22
N TRP A 204 -35.36 -15.62 -23.47
CA TRP A 204 -34.72 -14.33 -23.75
C TRP A 204 -33.19 -14.41 -23.69
N LEU A 205 -32.64 -15.09 -22.68
CA LEU A 205 -31.18 -15.30 -22.54
C LEU A 205 -30.60 -16.11 -23.71
N ARG A 206 -31.37 -17.04 -24.29
CA ARG A 206 -31.00 -17.81 -25.49
C ARG A 206 -31.18 -17.04 -26.80
N GLY A 207 -31.79 -15.85 -26.76
CA GLY A 207 -32.10 -15.05 -27.94
C GLY A 207 -33.29 -15.57 -28.74
N GLU A 208 -34.15 -16.38 -28.13
CA GLU A 208 -35.32 -16.97 -28.79
C GLU A 208 -36.52 -16.01 -28.77
N PRO A 209 -37.33 -15.96 -29.84
CA PRO A 209 -38.56 -15.18 -29.84
C PRO A 209 -39.50 -15.69 -28.74
N THR A 210 -39.87 -14.79 -27.83
CA THR A 210 -40.79 -15.11 -26.73
C THR A 210 -41.98 -14.17 -26.80
N ALA A 211 -43.18 -14.74 -26.88
CA ALA A 211 -44.41 -13.95 -26.74
C ALA A 211 -44.42 -13.28 -25.36
N ASP A 212 -44.99 -12.09 -25.25
CA ASP A 212 -45.14 -11.36 -23.99
C ASP A 212 -43.83 -10.97 -23.27
N VAL A 213 -42.69 -11.01 -23.98
CA VAL A 213 -41.41 -10.45 -23.54
C VAL A 213 -41.08 -9.21 -24.35
N TYR A 214 -40.90 -8.09 -23.66
CA TYR A 214 -40.63 -6.78 -24.23
C TYR A 214 -39.24 -6.34 -23.80
N ARG A 215 -38.45 -5.80 -24.73
CA ARG A 215 -37.10 -5.27 -24.44
C ARG A 215 -36.90 -3.92 -25.10
N GLY A 216 -36.08 -3.09 -24.49
CA GLY A 216 -35.75 -1.78 -25.00
C GLY A 216 -34.54 -1.18 -24.28
N THR A 217 -33.91 -0.23 -24.95
CA THR A 217 -32.80 0.55 -24.41
C THR A 217 -33.22 2.01 -24.44
N VAL A 218 -33.27 2.63 -23.27
CA VAL A 218 -33.63 4.05 -23.14
C VAL A 218 -32.41 4.91 -23.49
N PRO A 219 -32.46 5.69 -24.59
CA PRO A 219 -31.35 6.54 -25.01
C PRO A 219 -31.16 7.71 -24.04
N ARG A 220 -29.92 8.20 -23.94
CA ARG A 220 -29.62 9.42 -23.16
C ARG A 220 -29.83 10.67 -24.00
N GLY A 221 -30.38 11.72 -23.39
CA GLY A 221 -30.49 13.05 -24.00
C GLY A 221 -31.55 13.18 -25.09
N VAL A 222 -32.47 12.22 -25.18
CA VAL A 222 -33.61 12.26 -26.09
C VAL A 222 -34.88 12.47 -25.28
N GLU A 223 -35.85 13.16 -25.85
CA GLU A 223 -37.18 13.29 -25.27
C GLU A 223 -37.81 11.90 -25.12
N LEU A 224 -38.26 11.58 -23.90
CA LEU A 224 -38.84 10.27 -23.60
C LEU A 224 -40.28 10.20 -24.12
N PRO A 225 -40.72 9.04 -24.63
CA PRO A 225 -42.11 8.88 -25.06
C PRO A 225 -43.07 9.07 -23.88
N GLU A 226 -44.26 9.61 -24.17
CA GLU A 226 -45.35 9.67 -23.21
C GLU A 226 -45.96 8.29 -22.96
N ALA A 227 -46.72 8.17 -21.86
CA ALA A 227 -47.51 6.97 -21.60
C ALA A 227 -48.62 6.81 -22.67
N PRO A 228 -49.04 5.57 -23.00
CA PRO A 228 -50.16 5.34 -23.91
C PRO A 228 -51.44 6.08 -23.50
N ALA A 229 -52.22 6.54 -24.49
CA ALA A 229 -53.47 7.28 -24.26
C ALA A 229 -54.45 6.47 -23.39
N GLY A 230 -55.10 7.14 -22.41
CA GLY A 230 -55.97 6.51 -21.42
C GLY A 230 -55.24 5.91 -20.21
N PHE A 231 -53.90 5.93 -20.24
CA PHE A 231 -53.02 5.50 -19.16
C PHE A 231 -52.06 6.60 -18.68
N GLY A 232 -52.41 7.86 -18.94
CA GLY A 232 -51.65 9.03 -18.50
C GLY A 232 -51.82 9.32 -17.01
N PRO A 233 -50.99 10.20 -16.42
CA PRO A 233 -51.02 10.51 -14.98
C PRO A 233 -52.33 11.12 -14.46
N HIS A 234 -53.32 11.40 -15.30
CA HIS A 234 -54.58 12.02 -14.93
C HIS A 234 -55.81 11.22 -15.35
N ASP A 235 -55.66 10.05 -15.98
CA ASP A 235 -56.81 9.28 -16.48
C ASP A 235 -57.35 8.32 -15.39
N ASP A 236 -58.67 8.12 -15.35
CA ASP A 236 -59.28 7.04 -14.55
C ASP A 236 -59.11 5.72 -15.30
N HIS A 237 -58.14 4.91 -14.88
CA HIS A 237 -57.80 3.66 -15.57
C HIS A 237 -58.76 2.53 -15.18
N ALA A 238 -59.37 1.90 -16.18
CA ALA A 238 -59.88 0.54 -16.02
C ALA A 238 -58.71 -0.44 -15.81
N THR A 239 -58.98 -1.61 -15.23
CA THR A 239 -57.98 -2.69 -15.11
C THR A 239 -57.41 -3.02 -16.49
N PRO A 240 -56.09 -2.86 -16.74
CA PRO A 240 -55.55 -3.09 -18.07
C PRO A 240 -55.76 -4.54 -18.50
N GLY A 241 -56.34 -4.73 -19.68
CA GLY A 241 -56.42 -6.02 -20.34
C GLY A 241 -55.07 -6.43 -20.95
N ARG A 242 -55.00 -7.62 -21.54
CA ARG A 242 -53.74 -8.13 -22.13
C ARG A 242 -53.19 -7.23 -23.24
N ASN A 243 -54.06 -6.68 -24.10
CA ASN A 243 -53.64 -5.78 -25.18
C ASN A 243 -53.16 -4.42 -24.64
N ASP A 244 -53.77 -3.93 -23.57
CA ASP A 244 -53.34 -2.70 -22.90
C ASP A 244 -51.95 -2.90 -22.28
N TRP A 245 -51.71 -4.05 -21.64
CA TRP A 245 -50.39 -4.40 -21.11
C TRP A 245 -49.31 -4.48 -22.18
N ALA A 246 -49.61 -4.99 -23.37
CA ALA A 246 -48.64 -5.01 -24.46
C ALA A 246 -48.18 -3.59 -24.84
N ALA A 247 -49.12 -2.64 -24.98
CA ALA A 247 -48.80 -1.25 -25.28
C ALA A 247 -48.04 -0.56 -24.13
N LEU A 248 -48.47 -0.79 -22.88
CA LEU A 248 -47.84 -0.23 -21.68
C LEU A 248 -46.41 -0.72 -21.49
N LEU A 249 -46.19 -2.04 -21.61
CA LEU A 249 -44.85 -2.63 -21.46
C LEU A 249 -43.92 -2.19 -22.59
N GLN A 250 -44.43 -2.10 -23.82
CA GLN A 250 -43.65 -1.59 -24.94
C GLN A 250 -43.24 -0.11 -24.75
N ALA A 251 -44.14 0.72 -24.23
CA ALA A 251 -43.84 2.11 -23.89
C ALA A 251 -42.82 2.20 -22.74
N TRP A 252 -42.98 1.39 -21.70
CA TRP A 252 -42.07 1.38 -20.55
C TRP A 252 -40.65 0.96 -20.92
N VAL A 253 -40.47 -0.09 -21.72
CA VAL A 253 -39.12 -0.51 -22.14
C VAL A 253 -38.44 0.54 -23.02
N ASN A 254 -39.23 1.39 -23.70
CA ASN A 254 -38.76 2.52 -24.49
C ASN A 254 -38.54 3.81 -23.68
N GLY A 255 -38.81 3.80 -22.38
CA GLY A 255 -38.50 4.91 -21.49
C GLY A 255 -39.70 5.65 -20.89
N ALA A 256 -40.92 5.36 -21.35
CA ALA A 256 -42.10 6.06 -20.86
C ALA A 256 -42.28 5.89 -19.34
N PRO A 257 -42.61 6.97 -18.61
CA PRO A 257 -42.93 6.88 -17.20
C PRO A 257 -44.29 6.21 -17.02
N LEU A 258 -44.35 5.14 -16.22
CA LEU A 258 -45.60 4.50 -15.82
C LEU A 258 -45.81 4.65 -14.31
N ASP A 259 -47.01 5.04 -13.91
CA ASP A 259 -47.42 5.04 -12.50
C ASP A 259 -47.98 3.66 -12.11
N TRP A 260 -47.07 2.79 -11.67
CA TRP A 260 -47.40 1.42 -11.28
C TRP A 260 -48.41 1.33 -10.13
N GLU A 261 -48.47 2.32 -9.23
CA GLU A 261 -49.43 2.28 -8.12
C GLU A 261 -50.85 2.55 -8.60
N ARG A 262 -51.02 3.39 -9.63
CA ARG A 262 -52.33 3.65 -10.26
C ARG A 262 -52.81 2.52 -11.16
N LEU A 263 -51.90 1.84 -11.85
CA LEU A 263 -52.22 0.70 -12.71
C LEU A 263 -52.58 -0.57 -11.93
N ARG A 264 -52.36 -0.57 -10.61
CA ARG A 264 -52.59 -1.72 -9.74
C ARG A 264 -54.03 -1.75 -9.24
N THR A 265 -54.64 -2.93 -9.32
CA THR A 265 -55.96 -3.19 -8.75
C THR A 265 -55.88 -3.98 -7.45
N GLY A 266 -56.74 -3.67 -6.49
CA GLY A 266 -56.90 -4.47 -5.26
C GLY A 266 -55.91 -4.14 -4.14
N ARG A 267 -55.67 -5.12 -3.26
CA ARG A 267 -54.81 -4.97 -2.07
C ARG A 267 -53.34 -4.82 -2.46
N ARG A 268 -52.61 -4.01 -1.69
CA ARG A 268 -51.16 -3.83 -1.85
C ARG A 268 -50.42 -5.14 -1.48
N PRO A 269 -49.69 -5.77 -2.40
CA PRO A 269 -48.91 -6.97 -2.11
C PRO A 269 -47.82 -6.70 -1.07
N ARG A 270 -47.34 -7.76 -0.41
CA ARG A 270 -46.23 -7.63 0.53
C ARG A 270 -44.92 -7.29 -0.21
N ARG A 271 -43.99 -6.63 0.48
CA ARG A 271 -42.62 -6.47 -0.04
C ARG A 271 -41.80 -7.69 0.33
N ILE A 272 -41.30 -8.39 -0.68
CA ILE A 272 -40.42 -9.55 -0.53
C ILE A 272 -38.98 -9.22 -0.95
N ALA A 273 -38.01 -9.95 -0.40
CA ALA A 273 -36.63 -9.86 -0.85
C ALA A 273 -36.50 -10.52 -2.22
N LEU A 274 -35.92 -9.80 -3.17
CA LEU A 274 -35.68 -10.25 -4.54
C LEU A 274 -34.17 -10.27 -4.83
N PRO A 275 -33.72 -10.94 -5.91
CA PRO A 275 -32.31 -10.95 -6.30
C PRO A 275 -31.67 -9.55 -6.33
N THR A 276 -30.49 -9.42 -5.74
CA THR A 276 -29.77 -8.15 -5.68
C THR A 276 -29.21 -7.76 -7.04
N TYR A 277 -29.05 -6.46 -7.27
CA TYR A 277 -28.50 -5.92 -8.51
C TYR A 277 -27.04 -6.39 -8.72
N PRO A 278 -26.70 -6.97 -9.88
CA PRO A 278 -25.32 -7.31 -10.21
C PRO A 278 -24.53 -6.04 -10.54
N PHE A 279 -23.76 -5.53 -9.58
CA PHE A 279 -22.84 -4.44 -9.87
C PHE A 279 -21.69 -4.94 -10.75
N ARG A 280 -21.38 -4.20 -11.82
CA ARG A 280 -20.20 -4.47 -12.65
C ARG A 280 -18.95 -4.31 -11.80
N LEU A 281 -18.21 -5.40 -11.62
CA LEU A 281 -16.96 -5.40 -10.88
C LEU A 281 -15.84 -4.86 -11.78
N ARG A 282 -15.80 -3.53 -11.94
CA ARG A 282 -14.66 -2.83 -12.50
C ARG A 282 -13.74 -2.40 -11.38
N ARG A 283 -12.45 -2.67 -11.53
CA ARG A 283 -11.43 -2.25 -10.58
C ARG A 283 -11.22 -0.74 -10.70
N TYR A 284 -11.75 0.01 -9.74
CA TYR A 284 -11.42 1.41 -9.52
C TYR A 284 -10.54 1.48 -8.27
N TRP A 285 -9.26 1.74 -8.44
CA TRP A 285 -8.30 1.80 -7.34
C TRP A 285 -7.36 2.97 -7.56
N VAL A 286 -7.19 3.83 -6.55
CA VAL A 286 -6.13 4.83 -6.56
C VAL A 286 -4.87 4.10 -6.13
N ASP A 287 -3.95 3.91 -7.07
CA ASP A 287 -2.66 3.32 -6.77
C ASP A 287 -1.79 4.36 -6.04
N THR A 288 -1.76 4.28 -4.72
CA THR A 288 -0.94 5.15 -3.86
C THR A 288 0.53 4.72 -3.80
N THR A 289 0.89 3.60 -4.46
CA THR A 289 2.29 3.19 -4.67
C THR A 289 2.88 3.83 -5.93
N ARG A 290 2.02 4.29 -6.85
CA ARG A 290 2.40 5.29 -7.84
C ARG A 290 2.27 6.68 -7.21
N PRO A 291 3.35 7.48 -7.12
CA PRO A 291 3.19 8.89 -6.79
C PRO A 291 2.21 9.51 -7.79
N ALA A 292 1.33 10.38 -7.29
CA ALA A 292 0.38 11.11 -8.10
C ALA A 292 1.15 11.92 -9.15
N ASN A 293 1.33 11.37 -10.36
CA ASN A 293 1.75 12.14 -11.53
C ASN A 293 0.57 12.99 -12.00
N GLY A 294 0.14 13.91 -11.14
CA GLY A 294 -0.54 15.13 -11.53
C GLY A 294 0.53 16.13 -11.96
N ASN A 295 0.75 16.23 -13.26
CA ASN A 295 1.40 17.36 -13.92
C ASN A 295 2.88 17.67 -13.60
N ARG A 296 3.66 16.70 -13.10
CA ARG A 296 5.14 16.82 -13.14
C ARG A 296 5.63 16.41 -14.54
N PRO A 297 6.48 17.19 -15.22
CA PRO A 297 7.17 16.73 -16.42
C PRO A 297 7.90 15.42 -16.10
N ALA A 298 7.96 14.51 -17.07
CA ALA A 298 8.65 13.24 -16.91
C ALA A 298 10.06 13.49 -16.33
N ALA A 299 10.40 12.80 -15.23
CA ALA A 299 11.70 12.92 -14.60
C ALA A 299 12.80 12.63 -15.64
N LEU A 300 13.89 13.42 -15.64
CA LEU A 300 15.01 13.22 -16.56
C LEU A 300 15.64 11.82 -16.43
N HIS A 301 15.59 11.26 -15.22
CA HIS A 301 16.04 9.92 -14.85
C HIS A 301 15.40 9.53 -13.50
N PRO A 302 15.18 8.25 -13.17
CA PRO A 302 14.56 7.85 -11.89
C PRO A 302 15.26 8.38 -10.62
N LEU A 303 16.57 8.62 -10.68
CA LEU A 303 17.38 9.21 -9.60
C LEU A 303 17.76 10.69 -9.81
N VAL A 304 17.41 11.30 -10.96
CA VAL A 304 17.70 12.70 -11.30
C VAL A 304 16.46 13.31 -11.94
N HIS A 305 15.66 14.08 -11.19
CA HIS A 305 14.29 14.38 -11.61
C HIS A 305 14.17 15.61 -12.50
N THR A 306 14.75 16.73 -12.09
CA THR A 306 14.67 17.99 -12.83
C THR A 306 16.03 18.68 -12.92
N ASN A 307 16.27 19.38 -14.04
CA ASN A 307 17.37 20.32 -14.11
C ASN A 307 16.94 21.59 -13.35
N ALA A 308 17.69 21.97 -12.33
CA ALA A 308 17.40 23.11 -11.46
C ALA A 308 18.58 24.09 -11.44
N SER A 309 19.35 24.11 -12.52
CA SER A 309 20.51 24.98 -12.69
C SER A 309 20.09 26.44 -12.79
N ASP A 310 20.91 27.31 -12.22
CA ASP A 310 20.81 28.77 -12.33
C ASP A 310 22.15 29.34 -12.82
N LEU A 311 22.35 30.65 -12.70
CA LEU A 311 23.61 31.30 -13.12
C LEU A 311 24.80 30.95 -12.22
N ASP A 312 24.54 30.52 -10.98
CA ASP A 312 25.56 30.30 -9.97
C ASP A 312 25.96 28.83 -9.88
N GLU A 313 25.03 27.91 -10.12
CA GLU A 313 25.27 26.47 -10.00
C GLU A 313 24.60 25.63 -11.10
N HIS A 314 25.41 24.76 -11.71
CA HIS A 314 24.89 23.67 -12.53
C HIS A 314 24.44 22.53 -11.62
N ARG A 315 23.12 22.40 -11.40
CA ARG A 315 22.55 21.36 -10.53
C ARG A 315 21.31 20.68 -11.09
N TYR A 316 21.11 19.46 -10.61
CA TYR A 316 19.87 18.71 -10.78
C TYR A 316 19.26 18.40 -9.42
N THR A 317 17.93 18.38 -9.35
CA THR A 317 17.18 18.12 -8.11
C THR A 317 16.39 16.83 -8.25
N SER A 318 16.43 16.03 -7.18
CA SER A 318 15.65 14.81 -7.02
C SER A 318 14.84 14.91 -5.74
N HIS A 319 13.54 14.70 -5.85
CA HIS A 319 12.62 14.72 -4.73
C HIS A 319 12.39 13.30 -4.22
N PHE A 320 12.98 12.95 -3.08
CA PHE A 320 12.80 11.64 -2.48
C PHE A 320 11.73 11.68 -1.40
N THR A 321 10.84 10.71 -1.42
CA THR A 321 9.73 10.56 -0.47
C THR A 321 10.04 9.58 0.65
N GLY A 322 11.11 8.78 0.51
CA GLY A 322 11.45 7.68 1.41
C GLY A 322 10.71 6.39 1.07
N ARG A 323 9.84 6.40 0.05
CA ARG A 323 9.04 5.25 -0.41
C ARG A 323 9.60 4.58 -1.65
N GLU A 324 10.61 5.16 -2.27
CA GLU A 324 11.31 4.57 -3.41
C GLU A 324 11.86 3.19 -3.01
N PHE A 325 11.82 2.19 -3.89
CA PHE A 325 12.15 0.81 -3.53
C PHE A 325 13.52 0.68 -2.85
N TYR A 326 14.52 1.44 -3.32
CA TYR A 326 15.88 1.43 -2.80
C TYR A 326 16.03 2.18 -1.47
N LEU A 327 15.09 3.04 -1.09
CA LEU A 327 15.06 3.73 0.20
C LEU A 327 14.23 2.94 1.23
N ALA A 328 13.04 2.49 0.82
CA ALA A 328 12.13 1.74 1.66
C ALA A 328 12.73 0.40 2.13
N ASP A 329 13.47 -0.26 1.24
CA ASP A 329 14.05 -1.58 1.49
C ASP A 329 15.52 -1.54 1.91
N HIS A 330 16.13 -0.37 2.09
CA HIS A 330 17.49 -0.22 2.65
C HIS A 330 17.43 0.42 4.04
N ARG A 331 17.31 -0.41 5.08
CA ARG A 331 17.13 0.08 6.46
C ARG A 331 18.33 -0.23 7.33
N VAL A 332 18.84 0.78 8.03
CA VAL A 332 20.01 0.64 8.92
C VAL A 332 19.60 1.03 10.34
N GLN A 333 19.99 0.22 11.32
CA GLN A 333 19.72 0.53 12.73
C GLN A 333 20.42 1.82 13.15
N ALA A 334 19.72 2.66 13.92
CA ALA A 334 20.24 3.95 14.40
C ALA A 334 21.60 3.83 15.11
N ARG A 335 21.80 2.76 15.91
CA ARG A 335 23.09 2.51 16.59
C ARG A 335 24.27 2.32 15.62
N VAL A 336 24.02 1.69 14.48
CA VAL A 336 25.04 1.46 13.45
C VAL A 336 25.40 2.79 12.79
N MET A 337 24.39 3.62 12.51
CA MET A 337 24.61 4.95 11.94
C MET A 337 25.34 5.89 12.90
N GLU A 338 24.95 5.93 14.18
CA GLU A 338 25.62 6.75 15.20
C GLU A 338 27.11 6.37 15.31
N THR A 339 27.42 5.08 15.29
CA THR A 339 28.80 4.57 15.42
C THR A 339 29.65 4.90 14.20
N VAL A 340 29.08 4.91 12.99
CA VAL A 340 29.87 5.01 11.74
C VAL A 340 30.01 6.43 11.21
N SER A 341 28.97 7.26 11.35
CA SER A 341 28.93 8.61 10.79
C SER A 341 28.77 9.72 11.82
N GLY A 342 28.74 9.37 13.12
CA GLY A 342 28.44 10.32 14.18
C GLY A 342 27.02 10.90 14.08
N TRP A 343 26.14 10.24 13.31
CA TRP A 343 24.77 10.69 13.07
C TRP A 343 23.99 10.77 14.38
N ARG A 344 23.30 11.89 14.58
CA ARG A 344 22.41 12.12 15.73
C ARG A 344 20.99 12.32 15.21
N PRO A 345 19.98 11.63 15.77
CA PRO A 345 18.60 11.81 15.35
C PRO A 345 18.15 13.26 15.60
N GLY A 346 17.48 13.87 14.62
CA GLY A 346 17.04 15.27 14.67
C GLY A 346 15.86 15.55 15.61
N ARG A 347 15.21 14.53 16.19
CA ARG A 347 14.10 14.69 17.14
C ARG A 347 14.23 13.73 18.33
N ARG A 348 13.72 14.16 19.50
CA ARG A 348 13.48 13.26 20.64
C ARG A 348 12.64 12.08 20.16
N PRO A 349 12.99 10.83 20.50
CA PRO A 349 12.19 9.67 20.15
C PRO A 349 10.75 9.89 20.63
N THR A 350 9.79 9.61 19.76
CA THR A 350 8.39 9.55 20.15
C THR A 350 8.22 8.55 21.30
N ALA A 351 7.20 8.74 22.14
CA ALA A 351 6.97 7.97 23.36
C ALA A 351 6.78 6.44 23.16
N SER A 352 6.86 5.92 21.93
CA SER A 352 6.96 4.49 21.62
C SER A 352 8.42 3.98 21.56
N GLY A 353 9.36 4.75 22.09
CA GLY A 353 10.80 4.60 21.92
C GLY A 353 11.34 3.17 22.00
N SER A 354 11.98 2.76 20.91
CA SER A 354 13.04 1.76 20.94
C SER A 354 14.28 2.33 20.24
N ARG A 355 15.45 2.21 20.87
CA ARG A 355 16.77 2.44 20.24
C ARG A 355 17.10 1.39 19.16
N ALA A 356 16.14 0.52 18.81
CA ALA A 356 16.27 -0.57 17.85
C ALA A 356 15.62 -0.25 16.48
N ASP A 357 15.03 0.93 16.30
CA ASP A 357 14.33 1.27 15.07
C ASP A 357 15.34 1.48 13.91
N ALA A 358 15.13 0.75 12.81
CA ALA A 358 15.94 0.88 11.60
C ALA A 358 15.37 1.99 10.70
N VAL A 359 16.21 2.93 10.28
CA VAL A 359 15.81 4.08 9.46
C VAL A 359 16.13 3.84 7.98
N PRO A 360 15.33 4.36 7.04
CA PRO A 360 15.62 4.28 5.62
C PRO A 360 16.85 5.13 5.30
N VAL A 361 17.84 4.53 4.65
CA VAL A 361 19.09 5.19 4.24
C VAL A 361 19.26 5.00 2.74
N LEU A 362 19.59 6.06 2.01
CA LEU A 362 19.88 5.95 0.58
C LEU A 362 21.12 5.05 0.38
N PRO A 363 21.04 3.97 -0.43
CA PRO A 363 22.19 3.11 -0.68
C PRO A 363 23.34 3.88 -1.31
N ALA A 364 24.58 3.57 -0.90
CA ALA A 364 25.80 4.22 -1.39
C ALA A 364 25.90 4.21 -2.93
N VAL A 365 25.44 3.13 -3.55
CA VAL A 365 25.43 2.94 -5.01
C VAL A 365 24.47 3.89 -5.75
N ALA A 366 23.41 4.36 -5.10
CA ALA A 366 22.46 5.30 -5.72
C ALA A 366 23.12 6.64 -6.03
N TYR A 367 24.05 7.10 -5.19
CA TYR A 367 24.84 8.32 -5.42
C TYR A 367 25.69 8.22 -6.69
N LEU A 368 26.20 7.02 -7.01
CA LEU A 368 27.01 6.79 -8.20
C LEU A 368 26.15 6.93 -9.46
N GLU A 369 24.95 6.35 -9.44
CA GLU A 369 24.01 6.49 -10.56
C GLU A 369 23.44 7.91 -10.69
N MET A 370 23.19 8.60 -9.57
CA MET A 370 22.82 10.03 -9.57
C MET A 370 23.88 10.88 -10.28
N ALA A 371 25.14 10.72 -9.90
CA ALA A 371 26.25 11.45 -10.50
C ALA A 371 26.42 11.13 -11.99
N ARG A 372 26.35 9.85 -12.37
CA ARG A 372 26.43 9.41 -13.77
C ARG A 372 25.27 9.98 -14.60
N ALA A 373 24.04 9.85 -14.12
CA ALA A 373 22.85 10.35 -14.81
C ALA A 373 22.90 11.88 -14.97
N ALA A 374 23.32 12.62 -13.94
CA ALA A 374 23.52 14.06 -14.02
C ALA A 374 24.57 14.43 -15.07
N ALA A 375 25.68 13.69 -15.16
CA ALA A 375 26.72 13.91 -16.16
C ALA A 375 26.23 13.68 -17.60
N VAL A 376 25.43 12.63 -17.83
CA VAL A 376 24.81 12.36 -19.14
C VAL A 376 23.88 13.50 -19.53
N GLN A 377 23.04 13.98 -18.60
CA GLN A 377 22.17 15.12 -18.85
C GLN A 377 22.97 16.40 -19.15
N ALA A 378 24.06 16.65 -18.42
CA ALA A 378 24.94 17.79 -18.65
C ALA A 378 25.66 17.74 -20.00
N ALA A 379 25.90 16.54 -20.53
CA ALA A 379 26.52 16.32 -21.83
C ALA A 379 25.51 16.24 -23.00
N GLY A 380 24.26 16.65 -22.79
CA GLY A 380 23.23 16.67 -23.83
C GLY A 380 22.66 15.30 -24.18
N GLY A 381 22.67 14.36 -23.22
CA GLY A 381 22.19 12.99 -23.43
C GLY A 381 23.24 12.05 -24.05
N ASP A 382 24.51 12.45 -24.09
CA ASP A 382 25.60 11.58 -24.54
C ASP A 382 25.82 10.44 -23.53
N GLU A 383 25.30 9.26 -23.87
CA GLU A 383 25.40 8.04 -23.07
C GLU A 383 26.79 7.39 -23.13
N ARG A 384 27.77 7.97 -23.86
CA ARG A 384 29.15 7.47 -23.86
C ARG A 384 29.62 7.33 -22.41
N GLY A 385 30.04 6.11 -22.07
CA GLY A 385 30.21 5.65 -20.69
C GLY A 385 30.99 6.65 -19.85
N TRP A 386 30.44 7.02 -18.71
CA TRP A 386 31.11 7.86 -17.71
C TRP A 386 31.76 6.96 -16.67
N SER A 387 33.02 7.23 -16.33
CA SER A 387 33.68 6.63 -15.17
C SER A 387 33.71 7.61 -14.01
N LEU A 388 33.54 7.09 -12.79
CA LEU A 388 33.63 7.87 -11.57
C LEU A 388 34.96 7.58 -10.90
N LYS A 389 35.63 8.61 -10.37
CA LYS A 389 36.85 8.47 -9.56
C LYS A 389 36.68 9.18 -8.22
N LEU A 390 37.32 8.64 -7.20
CA LEU A 390 37.42 9.21 -5.86
C LEU A 390 36.04 9.55 -5.27
N ALA A 391 35.08 8.64 -5.39
CA ALA A 391 33.78 8.81 -4.78
C ALA A 391 33.92 8.62 -3.26
N SER A 392 33.49 9.60 -2.49
CA SER A 392 33.51 9.56 -1.02
C SER A 392 32.10 9.77 -0.48
N TRP A 393 31.65 8.88 0.40
CA TRP A 393 30.40 9.03 1.12
C TRP A 393 30.69 9.67 2.47
N LEU A 394 30.35 10.95 2.59
CA LEU A 394 30.67 11.77 3.76
C LEU A 394 29.76 11.44 4.94
N ARG A 395 28.47 11.24 4.66
CA ARG A 395 27.46 10.88 5.65
C ARG A 395 26.24 10.22 5.00
N PRO A 396 25.49 9.38 5.73
CA PRO A 396 24.29 8.75 5.20
C PRO A 396 23.17 9.78 4.99
N LEU A 397 22.41 9.61 3.90
CA LEU A 397 21.21 10.40 3.62
C LEU A 397 19.98 9.59 4.03
N THR A 398 19.23 10.10 5.01
CA THR A 398 17.97 9.53 5.49
C THR A 398 16.80 10.34 4.95
N VAL A 399 15.72 9.67 4.53
CA VAL A 399 14.50 10.32 4.03
C VAL A 399 13.31 9.87 4.87
N GLU A 400 13.13 10.49 6.03
CA GLU A 400 11.98 10.25 6.92
C GLU A 400 10.74 11.06 6.50
N GLN A 401 10.98 12.19 5.85
CA GLN A 401 9.98 13.06 5.23
C GLN A 401 10.45 13.42 3.81
N PRO A 402 9.53 13.81 2.91
CA PRO A 402 9.89 14.19 1.56
C PRO A 402 10.99 15.27 1.56
N THR A 403 12.11 14.97 0.88
CA THR A 403 13.35 15.76 0.93
C THR A 403 13.86 15.97 -0.49
N ASP A 404 14.20 17.22 -0.82
CA ASP A 404 14.91 17.55 -2.04
C ASP A 404 16.40 17.30 -1.86
N VAL A 405 16.99 16.58 -2.81
CA VAL A 405 18.41 16.26 -2.86
C VAL A 405 18.96 16.75 -4.18
N HIS A 406 20.06 17.48 -4.10
CA HIS A 406 20.70 18.14 -5.22
C HIS A 406 21.96 17.38 -5.64
N THR A 407 22.19 17.27 -6.94
CA THR A 407 23.46 16.82 -7.52
C THR A 407 24.04 17.99 -8.32
N ALA A 408 25.03 18.65 -7.73
CA ALA A 408 25.76 19.75 -8.38
C ALA A 408 26.93 19.21 -9.18
N LEU A 409 27.20 19.84 -10.33
CA LEU A 409 28.31 19.54 -11.22
C LEU A 409 29.19 20.78 -11.36
N THR A 410 30.51 20.57 -11.36
CA THR A 410 31.49 21.64 -11.57
C THR A 410 32.55 21.18 -12.55
N THR A 411 32.82 21.99 -13.56
CA THR A 411 33.89 21.71 -14.53
C THR A 411 35.26 21.88 -13.87
N ARG A 412 36.17 20.93 -14.09
CA ARG A 412 37.54 20.99 -13.54
C ARG A 412 38.52 21.59 -14.55
N ALA A 413 39.51 22.33 -14.06
CA ALA A 413 40.68 22.71 -14.84
C ALA A 413 41.42 21.43 -15.29
N GLY A 414 41.50 21.19 -16.61
CA GLY A 414 42.06 19.95 -17.20
C GLY A 414 41.02 18.98 -17.78
N GLY A 415 39.73 19.31 -17.75
CA GLY A 415 38.66 18.50 -18.32
C GLY A 415 38.03 17.51 -17.32
N GLY A 416 36.80 17.08 -17.62
CA GLY A 416 35.97 16.30 -16.71
C GLY A 416 35.14 17.16 -15.74
N LEU A 417 34.38 16.50 -14.88
CA LEU A 417 33.46 17.13 -13.92
C LEU A 417 33.79 16.66 -12.51
N SER A 418 33.56 17.49 -11.50
CA SER A 418 33.33 17.03 -10.13
C SER A 418 31.84 17.07 -9.85
N TYR A 419 31.39 16.17 -8.99
CA TYR A 419 30.02 16.19 -8.49
C TYR A 419 29.99 16.28 -6.97
N GLU A 420 28.93 16.87 -6.45
CA GLU A 420 28.55 16.80 -5.05
C GLU A 420 27.05 16.57 -4.92
N VAL A 421 26.68 15.58 -4.11
CA VAL A 421 25.31 15.28 -3.71
C VAL A 421 25.07 15.88 -2.34
N TYR A 422 24.11 16.79 -2.22
CA TYR A 422 23.82 17.54 -1.00
C TYR A 422 22.31 17.77 -0.82
N ALA A 423 21.89 18.14 0.39
CA ALA A 423 20.57 18.76 0.62
C ALA A 423 20.75 20.06 1.39
N VAL A 424 19.71 20.87 1.44
CA VAL A 424 19.69 22.11 2.23
C VAL A 424 18.93 21.84 3.53
N ASN A 425 19.51 22.18 4.68
CA ASN A 425 18.85 22.03 5.98
C ASN A 425 17.82 23.15 6.23
N GLU A 426 17.10 23.09 7.35
CA GLU A 426 16.07 24.08 7.72
C GLU A 426 16.64 25.51 7.86
N ASP A 427 17.93 25.63 8.19
CA ASP A 427 18.64 26.91 8.32
C ASP A 427 19.15 27.46 6.97
N GLY A 428 18.90 26.76 5.86
CA GLY A 428 19.36 27.15 4.53
C GLY A 428 20.81 26.75 4.23
N GLU A 429 21.46 25.97 5.08
CA GLU A 429 22.84 25.54 4.90
C GLU A 429 22.96 24.28 4.04
N ARG A 430 24.00 24.25 3.22
CA ARG A 430 24.35 23.12 2.37
C ARG A 430 24.95 21.98 3.18
N VAL A 431 24.30 20.81 3.15
CA VAL A 431 24.74 19.59 3.83
C VAL A 431 25.20 18.55 2.80
N PRO A 432 26.52 18.36 2.60
CA PRO A 432 27.02 17.41 1.61
C PRO A 432 26.95 15.96 2.13
N PHE A 433 26.50 15.04 1.28
CA PHE A 433 26.38 13.61 1.56
C PHE A 433 27.42 12.76 0.82
N GLY A 434 27.76 13.14 -0.41
CA GLY A 434 28.77 12.45 -1.18
C GLY A 434 29.35 13.31 -2.28
N ARG A 435 30.59 13.05 -2.66
CA ARG A 435 31.28 13.81 -3.71
C ARG A 435 32.25 12.92 -4.47
N GLY A 436 32.63 13.35 -5.66
CA GLY A 436 33.62 12.65 -6.46
C GLY A 436 33.93 13.36 -7.77
N GLN A 437 34.63 12.64 -8.65
CA GLN A 437 34.99 13.10 -9.98
C GLN A 437 34.35 12.20 -11.04
N LEU A 438 33.99 12.80 -12.16
CA LEU A 438 33.44 12.16 -13.34
C LEU A 438 34.37 12.45 -14.52
N ARG A 439 34.71 11.41 -15.25
CA ARG A 439 35.47 11.51 -16.49
C ARG A 439 34.73 10.75 -17.58
N ARG A 440 34.94 11.18 -18.83
CA ARG A 440 34.50 10.36 -19.97
C ARG A 440 35.31 9.07 -19.94
N GLY A 441 34.60 7.97 -19.89
CA GLY A 441 35.17 6.63 -19.96
C GLY A 441 35.87 6.41 -21.29
N THR A 442 36.88 5.56 -21.26
CA THR A 442 37.50 5.02 -22.47
C THR A 442 36.90 3.65 -22.72
N ALA A 443 36.68 3.28 -24.00
CA ALA A 443 36.21 1.95 -24.33
C ALA A 443 37.33 0.94 -23.99
N ALA A 444 37.22 0.28 -22.84
CA ALA A 444 38.09 -0.83 -22.49
C ALA A 444 37.61 -2.11 -23.21
N PRO A 445 38.53 -3.01 -23.59
CA PRO A 445 38.15 -4.30 -24.18
C PRO A 445 37.33 -5.12 -23.19
N ALA A 446 36.34 -5.87 -23.71
CA ALA A 446 35.53 -6.77 -22.90
C ALA A 446 36.40 -7.88 -22.30
N GLU A 447 36.55 -7.87 -20.98
CA GLU A 447 37.21 -8.93 -20.22
C GLU A 447 36.19 -9.99 -19.82
N ARG A 448 36.54 -11.26 -19.98
CA ARG A 448 35.69 -12.40 -19.59
C ARG A 448 36.37 -13.18 -18.49
N LEU A 449 35.69 -13.34 -17.36
CA LEU A 449 36.18 -14.06 -16.19
C LEU A 449 35.82 -15.55 -16.27
N ASP A 450 36.75 -16.42 -15.87
CA ASP A 450 36.46 -17.83 -15.63
C ASP A 450 35.76 -18.01 -14.27
N LEU A 451 34.44 -17.88 -14.29
CA LEU A 451 33.60 -18.00 -13.11
C LEU A 451 33.66 -19.39 -12.47
N ALA A 452 33.94 -20.46 -13.24
CA ALA A 452 34.06 -21.80 -12.68
C ALA A 452 35.33 -21.92 -11.83
N SER A 453 36.46 -21.48 -12.38
CA SER A 453 37.74 -21.45 -11.67
C SER A 453 37.70 -20.55 -10.43
N LEU A 454 37.14 -19.34 -10.56
CA LEU A 454 37.04 -18.40 -9.44
C LEU A 454 36.16 -18.93 -8.30
N ARG A 455 35.05 -19.62 -8.60
CA ARG A 455 34.24 -20.27 -7.57
C ARG A 455 34.95 -21.44 -6.90
N ALA A 456 35.74 -22.21 -7.64
CA ALA A 456 36.51 -23.33 -7.10
C ALA A 456 37.65 -22.87 -6.17
N GLN A 457 38.11 -21.63 -6.31
CA GLN A 457 39.14 -21.01 -5.46
C GLN A 457 38.57 -20.44 -4.14
N CYS A 458 37.25 -20.38 -3.97
CA CYS A 458 36.63 -20.03 -2.69
C CYS A 458 36.79 -21.19 -1.69
N ASP A 459 37.47 -20.94 -0.58
CA ASP A 459 37.86 -21.91 0.45
C ASP A 459 36.89 -22.00 1.65
N GLY A 460 35.79 -21.23 1.64
CA GLY A 460 34.77 -21.22 2.68
C GLY A 460 33.44 -21.88 2.26
N PRO A 461 32.42 -21.85 3.15
CA PRO A 461 31.10 -22.41 2.84
C PRO A 461 30.36 -21.68 1.71
N VAL A 462 29.39 -22.36 1.12
CA VAL A 462 28.43 -21.72 0.22
C VAL A 462 27.19 -21.32 1.02
N LEU A 463 26.86 -20.04 1.02
CA LEU A 463 25.67 -19.49 1.69
C LEU A 463 24.52 -19.31 0.71
N ASP A 464 23.31 -19.62 1.14
CA ASP A 464 22.09 -19.28 0.43
C ASP A 464 21.62 -17.84 0.75
N ALA A 465 20.60 -17.37 0.01
CA ALA A 465 20.04 -16.04 0.18
C ALA A 465 19.58 -15.76 1.62
N GLU A 466 18.82 -16.68 2.24
CA GLU A 466 18.29 -16.49 3.60
C GLU A 466 19.41 -16.38 4.63
N THR A 467 20.45 -17.19 4.53
CA THR A 467 21.62 -17.13 5.42
C THR A 467 22.36 -15.80 5.27
N CYS A 468 22.54 -15.30 4.03
CA CYS A 468 23.14 -14.00 3.78
C CYS A 468 22.34 -12.85 4.43
N TYR A 469 21.02 -12.82 4.23
CA TYR A 469 20.17 -11.73 4.76
C TYR A 469 19.91 -11.83 6.27
N ALA A 470 19.97 -13.02 6.85
CA ALA A 470 19.99 -13.20 8.30
C ALA A 470 21.27 -12.60 8.92
N ARG A 471 22.43 -12.74 8.25
CA ARG A 471 23.69 -12.13 8.70
C ARG A 471 23.62 -10.59 8.68
N PHE A 472 23.08 -10.00 7.62
CA PHE A 472 22.85 -8.55 7.56
C PHE A 472 21.99 -8.06 8.72
N THR A 473 20.89 -8.78 9.00
CA THR A 473 20.02 -8.47 10.15
C THR A 473 20.80 -8.50 11.47
N GLY A 474 21.69 -9.48 11.63
CA GLY A 474 22.58 -9.61 12.78
C GLY A 474 23.55 -8.44 12.98
N ILE A 475 24.02 -7.80 11.90
CA ILE A 475 24.90 -6.61 11.94
C ILE A 475 24.13 -5.28 11.90
N GLY A 476 22.79 -5.33 12.03
CA GLY A 476 21.93 -4.15 12.12
C GLY A 476 21.52 -3.52 10.79
N MET A 477 21.61 -4.27 9.69
CA MET A 477 21.14 -3.86 8.36
C MET A 477 19.96 -4.75 7.94
N THR A 478 18.84 -4.15 7.56
CA THR A 478 17.64 -4.85 7.14
C THR A 478 17.34 -4.52 5.69
N TYR A 479 17.37 -5.55 4.84
CA TYR A 479 17.06 -5.44 3.42
C TYR A 479 15.66 -5.95 3.13
N GLY A 480 14.82 -5.11 2.53
CA GLY A 480 13.49 -5.49 2.05
C GLY A 480 13.53 -6.19 0.68
N PRO A 481 12.39 -6.73 0.20
CA PRO A 481 12.31 -7.59 -0.98
C PRO A 481 12.98 -7.06 -2.25
N ALA A 482 12.99 -5.74 -2.47
CA ALA A 482 13.55 -5.10 -3.65
C ALA A 482 15.08 -5.01 -3.65
N LEU A 483 15.73 -5.15 -2.49
CA LEU A 483 17.20 -5.13 -2.37
C LEU A 483 17.80 -6.49 -1.99
N ARG A 484 16.99 -7.56 -2.03
CA ARG A 484 17.44 -8.93 -1.77
C ARG A 484 17.90 -9.66 -3.04
N GLY A 485 18.96 -9.16 -3.68
CA GLY A 485 19.45 -9.64 -4.98
C GLY A 485 20.43 -10.84 -4.97
N ILE A 486 20.95 -11.27 -3.81
CA ILE A 486 21.86 -12.44 -3.72
C ILE A 486 21.05 -13.74 -3.79
N GLU A 487 21.32 -14.60 -4.76
CA GLU A 487 20.75 -15.97 -4.81
C GLU A 487 21.63 -16.98 -4.08
N ARG A 488 22.96 -16.85 -4.24
CA ARG A 488 23.95 -17.77 -3.67
C ARG A 488 25.31 -17.07 -3.55
N LEU A 489 26.05 -17.35 -2.48
CA LEU A 489 27.34 -16.74 -2.20
C LEU A 489 28.39 -17.81 -1.86
N HIS A 490 29.43 -17.92 -2.68
CA HIS A 490 30.63 -18.70 -2.37
C HIS A 490 31.57 -17.83 -1.55
N THR A 491 31.91 -18.25 -0.33
CA THR A 491 32.70 -17.45 0.61
C THR A 491 34.15 -17.89 0.60
N GLY A 492 35.07 -17.01 1.00
CA GLY A 492 36.47 -17.38 1.09
C GLY A 492 37.32 -16.33 1.79
N SER A 493 38.54 -16.72 2.14
CA SER A 493 39.51 -15.92 2.90
C SER A 493 40.11 -14.77 2.09
N ARG A 494 40.18 -14.92 0.75
CA ARG A 494 40.74 -13.91 -0.17
C ARG A 494 39.74 -13.37 -1.19
N GLN A 495 38.70 -14.15 -1.51
CA GLN A 495 37.70 -13.79 -2.50
C GLN A 495 36.33 -14.40 -2.18
N SER A 496 35.27 -13.72 -2.61
CA SER A 496 33.91 -14.25 -2.63
C SER A 496 33.31 -14.10 -4.01
N VAL A 497 32.44 -15.04 -4.38
CA VAL A 497 31.76 -15.04 -5.68
C VAL A 497 30.28 -15.26 -5.46
N ALA A 498 29.44 -14.31 -5.89
CA ALA A 498 27.99 -14.38 -5.68
C ALA A 498 27.22 -14.44 -6.99
N ARG A 499 26.19 -15.29 -7.01
CA ARG A 499 25.14 -15.28 -8.02
C ARG A 499 24.13 -14.21 -7.64
N LEU A 500 23.88 -13.28 -8.57
CA LEU A 500 22.98 -12.15 -8.35
C LEU A 500 21.83 -12.16 -9.36
N LYS A 501 20.66 -11.72 -8.90
CA LYS A 501 19.46 -11.53 -9.71
C LYS A 501 18.69 -10.31 -9.23
N LEU A 502 18.29 -9.45 -10.16
CA LEU A 502 17.44 -8.31 -9.90
C LEU A 502 16.08 -8.78 -9.34
N PRO A 503 15.73 -8.40 -8.10
CA PRO A 503 14.48 -8.84 -7.49
C PRO A 503 13.25 -8.37 -8.25
N ALA A 504 12.18 -9.17 -8.25
CA ALA A 504 10.93 -8.79 -8.91
C ALA A 504 10.26 -7.54 -8.32
N ALA A 505 10.55 -7.22 -7.05
CA ALA A 505 10.08 -6.04 -6.35
C ALA A 505 10.90 -4.76 -6.67
N ALA A 506 12.07 -4.90 -7.31
CA ALA A 506 12.86 -3.76 -7.77
C ALA A 506 12.30 -3.18 -9.07
N SER A 507 12.47 -1.88 -9.28
CA SER A 507 12.05 -1.23 -10.52
C SER A 507 12.92 -1.68 -11.70
N ARG A 508 12.27 -1.92 -12.83
CA ARG A 508 12.88 -2.11 -14.16
C ARG A 508 12.62 -0.92 -15.09
N GLU A 509 12.30 0.24 -14.52
CA GLU A 509 12.10 1.45 -15.32
C GLU A 509 13.29 1.71 -16.25
N SER A 510 13.00 2.08 -17.49
CA SER A 510 13.99 2.45 -18.49
C SER A 510 14.79 3.66 -18.01
N GLY A 511 16.11 3.53 -17.87
CA GLY A 511 17.00 4.63 -17.52
C GLY A 511 18.17 4.24 -16.63
N TYR A 512 17.99 3.24 -15.76
CA TYR A 512 19.07 2.76 -14.91
C TYR A 512 20.16 2.06 -15.73
N VAL A 513 21.37 2.61 -15.71
CA VAL A 513 22.57 1.90 -16.17
C VAL A 513 23.22 1.16 -15.01
N LEU A 514 23.21 1.76 -13.82
CA LEU A 514 23.60 1.13 -12.56
C LEU A 514 22.35 0.98 -11.68
N ASN A 515 21.57 -0.08 -11.93
CA ASN A 515 20.37 -0.34 -11.13
C ASN A 515 20.74 -0.44 -9.63
N PRO A 516 20.15 0.38 -8.74
CA PRO A 516 20.51 0.39 -7.33
C PRO A 516 20.40 -0.97 -6.64
N ALA A 517 19.39 -1.78 -6.98
CA ALA A 517 19.25 -3.12 -6.39
C ALA A 517 20.38 -4.05 -6.79
N MET A 518 20.77 -4.02 -8.07
CA MET A 518 21.80 -4.90 -8.59
C MET A 518 23.19 -4.51 -8.08
N LEU A 519 23.49 -3.20 -8.11
CA LEU A 519 24.80 -2.72 -7.67
C LEU A 519 24.94 -2.81 -6.15
N ASP A 520 23.87 -2.60 -5.38
CA ASP A 520 23.90 -2.81 -3.93
C ASP A 520 24.07 -4.30 -3.60
N ALA A 521 23.41 -5.21 -4.33
CA ALA A 521 23.63 -6.65 -4.18
C ALA A 521 25.10 -7.06 -4.47
N ALA A 522 25.77 -6.38 -5.40
CA ALA A 522 27.20 -6.54 -5.62
C ALA A 522 28.03 -6.11 -4.40
N LEU A 523 27.71 -4.98 -3.76
CA LEU A 523 28.34 -4.57 -2.51
C LEU A 523 28.01 -5.52 -1.34
N GLN A 524 26.78 -6.04 -1.27
CA GLN A 524 26.36 -6.99 -0.25
C GLN A 524 27.20 -8.28 -0.29
N ALA A 525 27.65 -8.72 -1.47
CA ALA A 525 28.49 -9.92 -1.61
C ALA A 525 29.85 -9.84 -0.86
N THR A 526 30.27 -8.64 -0.45
CA THR A 526 31.45 -8.43 0.41
C THR A 526 31.33 -9.13 1.77
N VAL A 527 30.11 -9.40 2.26
CA VAL A 527 29.87 -10.17 3.50
C VAL A 527 30.53 -11.56 3.45
N GLY A 528 30.71 -12.11 2.24
CA GLY A 528 31.36 -13.40 2.02
C GLY A 528 32.86 -13.44 2.31
N LEU A 529 33.52 -12.28 2.48
CA LEU A 529 34.94 -12.20 2.86
C LEU A 529 35.17 -12.19 4.37
N PHE A 530 34.11 -12.04 5.17
CA PHE A 530 34.20 -11.81 6.62
C PHE A 530 33.48 -12.91 7.44
N VAL A 531 33.32 -14.10 6.87
CA VAL A 531 32.49 -15.18 7.44
C VAL A 531 33.14 -15.88 8.65
N ASP A 532 34.47 -15.99 8.68
CA ASP A 532 35.22 -16.83 9.63
C ASP A 532 36.12 -16.07 10.63
N ALA A 533 35.94 -14.75 10.79
CA ALA A 533 36.71 -13.99 11.79
C ALA A 533 36.18 -14.29 13.22
N PRO A 534 37.00 -14.82 14.17
CA PRO A 534 36.51 -15.13 15.51
C PRO A 534 36.05 -13.87 16.26
N GLY A 535 34.82 -13.89 16.79
CA GLY A 535 34.41 -13.04 17.92
C GLY A 535 33.65 -11.73 17.68
N THR A 536 33.17 -11.35 16.48
CA THR A 536 32.19 -10.24 16.37
C THR A 536 31.49 -10.19 15.00
N PRO A 537 30.18 -9.85 14.94
CA PRO A 537 29.55 -9.34 13.72
C PRO A 537 30.20 -8.00 13.35
N ARG A 538 31.10 -7.98 12.36
CA ARG A 538 31.70 -6.73 11.89
C ARG A 538 30.79 -6.09 10.86
N THR A 539 30.11 -5.00 11.22
CA THR A 539 29.42 -4.18 10.23
C THR A 539 30.48 -3.53 9.33
N ALA A 540 30.41 -3.78 8.03
CA ALA A 540 31.22 -3.13 7.01
C ALA A 540 30.35 -2.12 6.26
N LEU A 541 30.62 -0.83 6.41
CA LEU A 541 29.89 0.22 5.70
C LEU A 541 30.75 0.86 4.59
N PRO A 542 30.15 1.17 3.42
CA PRO A 542 30.81 1.92 2.37
C PRO A 542 31.37 3.25 2.89
N PHE A 543 32.64 3.53 2.62
CA PHE A 543 33.31 4.77 3.01
C PHE A 543 33.81 5.56 1.80
N ALA A 544 34.51 4.88 0.89
CA ALA A 544 35.03 5.49 -0.33
C ALA A 544 35.12 4.46 -1.45
N LEU A 545 35.22 4.94 -2.69
CA LEU A 545 35.47 4.14 -3.88
C LEU A 545 36.52 4.86 -4.72
N GLY A 546 37.61 4.15 -5.03
CA GLY A 546 38.69 4.66 -5.86
C GLY A 546 38.23 4.94 -7.28
N GLU A 547 37.63 3.94 -7.94
CA GLU A 547 37.16 4.05 -9.32
C GLU A 547 35.96 3.16 -9.61
N LEU A 548 35.01 3.69 -10.40
CA LEU A 548 33.90 2.97 -11.01
C LEU A 548 34.02 3.07 -12.53
N GLU A 549 34.16 1.93 -13.18
CA GLU A 549 34.09 1.82 -14.64
C GLU A 549 32.79 1.15 -15.04
N VAL A 550 32.07 1.79 -15.96
CA VAL A 550 30.84 1.25 -16.55
C VAL A 550 31.15 0.86 -17.99
N LEU A 551 31.36 -0.44 -18.21
CA LEU A 551 31.64 -0.99 -19.54
C LEU A 551 30.33 -1.22 -20.31
N ARG A 552 29.32 -1.72 -19.59
CA ARG A 552 27.95 -1.96 -20.05
C ARG A 552 26.97 -1.72 -18.90
N PRO A 553 25.66 -1.55 -19.17
CA PRO A 553 24.66 -1.53 -18.11
C PRO A 553 24.78 -2.76 -17.20
N ALA A 554 24.54 -2.55 -15.90
CA ALA A 554 24.49 -3.63 -14.92
C ALA A 554 23.43 -4.65 -15.34
N PRO A 555 23.75 -5.95 -15.38
CA PRO A 555 22.83 -6.95 -15.88
C PRO A 555 21.72 -7.26 -14.88
N ASP A 556 20.53 -7.66 -15.37
CA ASP A 556 19.42 -8.11 -14.52
C ASP A 556 19.73 -9.46 -13.82
N THR A 557 20.61 -10.27 -14.43
CA THR A 557 21.14 -11.51 -13.87
C THR A 557 22.62 -11.59 -14.17
N GLY A 558 23.42 -11.89 -13.15
CA GLY A 558 24.86 -12.01 -13.33
C GLY A 558 25.60 -12.57 -12.14
N TRP A 559 26.91 -12.37 -12.14
CA TRP A 559 27.80 -12.76 -11.06
C TRP A 559 28.60 -11.55 -10.60
N VAL A 560 28.93 -11.51 -9.31
CA VAL A 560 29.94 -10.57 -8.80
C VAL A 560 31.10 -11.36 -8.22
N VAL A 561 32.31 -10.93 -8.55
CA VAL A 561 33.56 -11.42 -7.95
C VAL A 561 34.10 -10.30 -7.08
N VAL A 562 34.28 -10.58 -5.79
CA VAL A 562 34.82 -9.64 -4.80
C VAL A 562 36.17 -10.16 -4.32
N ARG A 563 37.19 -9.30 -4.34
CA ARG A 563 38.56 -9.62 -3.90
C ARG A 563 39.10 -8.51 -3.02
N PHE A 564 40.06 -8.81 -2.15
CA PHE A 564 40.89 -7.76 -1.56
C PHE A 564 41.74 -7.09 -2.64
N ALA A 565 41.85 -5.76 -2.61
CA ALA A 565 42.74 -5.02 -3.49
C ALA A 565 44.20 -5.40 -3.20
N GLU A 566 45.09 -5.28 -4.20
CA GLU A 566 46.50 -5.65 -4.04
C GLU A 566 47.21 -4.85 -2.95
N ASP A 567 46.78 -3.61 -2.71
CA ASP A 567 47.30 -2.70 -1.69
C ASP A 567 46.47 -2.68 -0.40
N ASP A 568 45.56 -3.65 -0.22
CA ASP A 568 44.85 -3.87 1.04
C ASP A 568 45.80 -4.28 2.16
N HIS A 569 45.50 -3.81 3.36
CA HIS A 569 46.19 -4.19 4.59
C HIS A 569 45.14 -4.44 5.67
N VAL A 570 45.47 -5.35 6.59
CA VAL A 570 44.59 -5.65 7.72
C VAL A 570 44.53 -4.42 8.63
N GLY A 571 43.33 -3.90 8.87
CA GLY A 571 43.11 -2.72 9.69
C GLY A 571 41.64 -2.34 9.78
N ALA A 572 41.37 -1.15 10.32
CA ALA A 572 40.01 -0.62 10.50
C ALA A 572 39.27 -0.38 9.17
N VAL A 573 40.00 -0.14 8.08
CA VAL A 573 39.49 0.02 6.72
C VAL A 573 40.05 -1.11 5.85
N ARG A 574 39.19 -1.78 5.09
CA ARG A 574 39.57 -2.81 4.11
C ARG A 574 39.26 -2.31 2.71
N ARG A 575 40.14 -2.58 1.75
CA ARG A 575 40.01 -2.20 0.34
C ARG A 575 39.73 -3.42 -0.52
N LEU A 576 38.69 -3.29 -1.34
CA LEU A 576 38.10 -4.37 -2.12
C LEU A 576 37.98 -3.96 -3.58
N ASP A 577 38.13 -4.95 -4.46
CA ASP A 577 37.87 -4.82 -5.87
C ASP A 577 36.71 -5.74 -6.27
N LEU A 578 35.75 -5.20 -7.01
CA LEU A 578 34.57 -5.91 -7.47
C LEU A 578 34.47 -5.86 -8.99
N ASP A 579 34.21 -7.01 -9.60
CA ASP A 579 33.82 -7.11 -11.01
C ASP A 579 32.42 -7.73 -11.08
N LEU A 580 31.45 -6.97 -11.57
CA LEU A 580 30.08 -7.40 -11.84
C LEU A 580 29.98 -7.79 -13.32
N CYS A 581 29.67 -9.05 -13.58
CA CYS A 581 29.59 -9.63 -14.92
C CYS A 581 28.22 -10.28 -15.18
N ASP A 582 27.92 -10.53 -16.45
CA ASP A 582 26.73 -11.27 -16.88
C ASP A 582 26.88 -12.80 -16.64
N ASP A 583 25.91 -13.58 -17.11
CA ASP A 583 25.89 -15.04 -16.98
C ASP A 583 27.03 -15.74 -17.74
N ASP A 584 27.59 -15.06 -18.74
CA ASP A 584 28.67 -15.49 -19.59
C ASP A 584 30.06 -15.15 -19.03
N GLY A 585 30.10 -14.39 -17.93
CA GLY A 585 31.32 -13.95 -17.25
C GLY A 585 31.94 -12.70 -17.86
N GLU A 586 31.28 -12.02 -18.79
CA GLU A 586 31.78 -10.77 -19.35
C GLU A 586 31.54 -9.61 -18.38
N VAL A 587 32.59 -8.85 -18.06
CA VAL A 587 32.53 -7.76 -17.08
C VAL A 587 31.67 -6.61 -17.61
N CYS A 588 30.67 -6.20 -16.84
CA CYS A 588 29.78 -5.08 -17.14
C CYS A 588 30.15 -3.83 -16.33
N VAL A 589 30.42 -3.99 -15.04
CA VAL A 589 30.75 -2.90 -14.12
C VAL A 589 31.93 -3.31 -13.24
N ARG A 590 32.87 -2.39 -13.03
CA ARG A 590 34.05 -2.62 -12.21
C ARG A 590 34.18 -1.54 -11.15
N LEU A 591 34.42 -1.98 -9.92
CA LEU A 591 34.67 -1.13 -8.78
C LEU A 591 36.08 -1.44 -8.28
N ARG A 592 36.97 -0.46 -8.28
CA ARG A 592 38.35 -0.60 -7.77
C ARG A 592 38.56 0.26 -6.53
N GLY A 593 39.24 -0.29 -5.55
CA GLY A 593 39.54 0.39 -4.28
C GLY A 593 38.29 0.75 -3.48
N PHE A 594 37.26 -0.11 -3.52
CA PHE A 594 36.08 0.03 -2.67
C PHE A 594 36.46 -0.17 -1.20
N SER A 595 36.35 0.89 -0.41
CA SER A 595 36.79 0.91 0.98
C SER A 595 35.61 0.72 1.92
N VAL A 596 35.69 -0.32 2.75
CA VAL A 596 34.71 -0.60 3.81
C VAL A 596 35.35 -0.39 5.18
N ARG A 597 34.66 0.32 6.07
CA ARG A 597 35.09 0.47 7.47
C ARG A 597 34.50 -0.66 8.31
N THR A 598 35.35 -1.41 9.01
CA THR A 598 34.93 -2.50 9.90
C THR A 598 34.78 -2.00 11.33
N LEU A 599 33.64 -2.26 11.95
CA LEU A 599 33.38 -1.94 13.36
C LEU A 599 33.82 -3.10 14.27
N GLY A 600 34.69 -2.84 15.25
CA GLY A 600 35.13 -3.82 16.26
C GLY A 600 36.64 -4.10 16.38
N GLY A 601 37.51 -3.29 15.77
CA GLY A 601 38.96 -3.32 16.04
C GLY A 601 39.35 -2.28 17.09
N GLU A 602 40.29 -2.61 17.97
CA GLU A 602 40.95 -1.60 18.83
C GLU A 602 41.54 -0.48 17.94
N PRO A 603 41.48 0.79 18.37
CA PRO A 603 42.08 1.87 17.63
C PRO A 603 43.60 1.71 17.67
N ASP A 604 44.22 1.44 16.51
CA ASP A 604 45.66 1.65 16.37
C ASP A 604 45.91 3.16 16.54
N GLY A 605 46.70 3.47 17.57
CA GLY A 605 47.23 4.81 17.80
C GLY A 605 48.17 5.20 16.67
N ASP A 606 48.06 6.47 16.28
CA ASP A 606 49.01 7.21 15.44
C ASP A 606 49.44 6.54 14.12
N SER A 607 48.59 6.67 13.10
CA SER A 607 49.05 6.77 11.73
C SER A 607 48.30 7.89 11.00
N GLU A 608 48.88 9.09 10.99
CA GLU A 608 48.53 10.13 10.03
C GLU A 608 48.75 9.59 8.60
N PRO A 609 47.80 9.80 7.67
CA PRO A 609 48.03 9.45 6.27
C PRO A 609 49.06 10.38 5.65
N THR A 610 50.19 9.82 5.20
CA THR A 610 51.15 10.49 4.31
C THR A 610 50.45 11.00 3.05
N ARG A 611 50.47 12.32 2.87
CA ARG A 611 50.05 13.01 1.64
C ARG A 611 50.98 12.63 0.47
N PRO A 612 50.47 12.35 -0.74
CA PRO A 612 51.30 12.32 -1.94
C PRO A 612 51.86 13.73 -2.22
N ALA A 613 53.13 13.80 -2.59
CA ALA A 613 53.84 15.05 -2.85
C ALA A 613 53.21 15.84 -4.00
N GLU A 614 52.75 17.06 -3.71
CA GLU A 614 52.29 18.04 -4.68
C GLU A 614 53.43 19.04 -4.96
N GLN A 615 53.84 19.13 -6.22
CA GLN A 615 54.73 20.19 -6.70
C GLN A 615 54.02 21.54 -6.59
N ALA A 616 54.71 22.51 -6.00
CA ALA A 616 54.20 23.82 -5.67
C ALA A 616 53.88 24.68 -6.91
N PRO A 617 52.78 25.47 -6.86
CA PRO A 617 52.71 26.75 -7.53
C PRO A 617 52.99 27.91 -6.55
N GLU A 618 53.64 28.95 -7.07
CA GLU A 618 54.04 30.21 -6.43
C GLU A 618 52.87 31.02 -5.82
N PRO A 619 53.15 31.95 -4.88
CA PRO A 619 52.17 32.49 -3.96
C PRO A 619 51.44 33.72 -4.51
N PRO A 620 50.16 33.95 -4.13
CA PRO A 620 49.58 35.28 -4.16
C PRO A 620 49.59 35.95 -2.77
N ALA A 621 49.66 37.28 -2.85
CA ALA A 621 49.80 38.34 -1.85
C ALA A 621 49.20 38.13 -0.44
N VAL A 622 49.98 38.59 0.54
CA VAL A 622 49.65 38.78 1.96
C VAL A 622 48.53 39.81 2.13
N SER A 623 47.53 39.49 2.97
CA SER A 623 46.53 40.44 3.51
C SER A 623 46.12 40.04 4.93
N ASP A 624 46.66 40.76 5.93
CA ASP A 624 46.03 41.31 7.15
C ASP A 624 45.19 40.48 8.15
N ASP A 625 45.34 39.15 8.22
CA ASP A 625 44.71 38.37 9.30
C ASP A 625 45.22 38.76 10.72
N ALA A 626 46.47 39.20 10.84
CA ALA A 626 47.05 39.57 12.13
C ALA A 626 46.46 40.88 12.70
N HIS A 627 46.12 41.83 11.83
CA HIS A 627 45.56 43.12 12.24
C HIS A 627 44.09 42.98 12.67
N LEU A 628 43.34 42.11 12.00
CA LEU A 628 41.96 41.76 12.35
C LEU A 628 41.87 41.08 13.73
N LEU A 629 42.81 40.19 14.05
CA LEU A 629 42.88 39.53 15.35
C LEU A 629 43.18 40.52 16.49
N GLU A 630 44.09 41.48 16.29
CA GLU A 630 44.36 42.52 17.29
C GLU A 630 43.14 43.41 17.57
N LEU A 631 42.40 43.79 16.53
CA LEU A 631 41.19 44.60 16.65
C LEU A 631 40.05 43.86 17.38
N ILE A 632 39.93 42.54 17.16
CA ILE A 632 38.96 41.68 17.84
C ILE A 632 39.31 41.50 19.33
N GLU A 633 40.60 41.35 19.65
CA GLU A 633 41.04 41.28 21.05
C GLU A 633 40.85 42.58 21.82
N ALA A 634 40.99 43.74 21.16
CA ALA A 634 40.76 45.05 21.77
C ALA A 634 39.28 45.27 22.16
N ILE A 635 38.32 44.74 21.36
CA ILE A 635 36.90 44.71 21.73
C ILE A 635 36.68 43.81 22.95
N GLY A 636 37.30 42.62 22.94
CA GLY A 636 37.22 41.67 24.06
C GLY A 636 37.68 42.27 25.40
N ARG A 637 38.68 43.16 25.36
CA ARG A 637 39.22 43.89 26.51
C ARG A 637 38.46 45.18 26.86
N ARG A 638 37.45 45.57 26.07
CA ARG A 638 36.69 46.84 26.19
C ARG A 638 37.54 48.12 26.05
N GLU A 639 38.68 48.01 25.40
CA GLU A 639 39.58 49.16 25.14
C GLU A 639 39.17 49.95 23.89
N MET A 640 38.23 49.41 23.11
CA MET A 640 37.70 50.00 21.89
C MET A 640 36.17 49.81 21.83
N SER A 641 35.44 50.81 21.33
CA SER A 641 33.99 50.71 21.12
C SER A 641 33.66 50.04 19.77
N ALA A 642 32.47 49.43 19.68
CA ALA A 642 31.98 48.78 18.45
C ALA A 642 31.91 49.73 17.23
N ASP A 643 31.76 51.04 17.46
CA ASP A 643 31.73 52.06 16.39
C ASP A 643 33.13 52.55 15.98
N GLU A 644 34.15 52.34 16.81
CA GLU A 644 35.56 52.54 16.43
C GLU A 644 36.07 51.36 15.61
N PHE A 645 35.77 50.13 16.02
CA PHE A 645 36.13 48.92 15.27
C PHE A 645 35.61 48.93 13.83
N LYS A 646 34.34 49.34 13.64
CA LYS A 646 33.74 49.45 12.29
C LYS A 646 34.42 50.49 11.41
N ARG A 647 35.05 51.52 11.99
CA ARG A 647 35.80 52.54 11.24
C ARG A 647 37.22 52.10 10.91
N SER A 648 37.80 51.18 11.67
CA SER A 648 39.13 50.62 11.42
C SER A 648 39.16 49.54 10.35
N LEU A 649 37.99 49.01 9.96
CA LEU A 649 37.83 47.98 8.92
C LEU A 649 37.57 48.53 7.51
N ALA A 650 37.39 49.85 7.38
CA ALA A 650 37.17 50.57 6.12
C ALA A 650 38.42 51.31 5.71
#